data_AF-A0A9Q0EJ68-F1
#
_entry.id   AF-A0A9Q0EJ68-F1
#
_cell.length_a   1.000
_cell.length_b   1.000
_cell.length_c   1.000
_cell.angle_alpha   90.00
_cell.angle_beta   90.00
_cell.angle_gamma   90.00
#
_symmetry.space_group_name_H-M   'P 1'
#
loop_
_entity.id
_entity.type
_entity.pdbx_description
1 polymer ?
#
loop_
_entity_poly.entity_id
_entity_poly.type
_entity_poly.pdbx_seq_one_letter_code
_entity_poly.pdbx_strand_id
1 'polypeptide(L)'
;MAESVDLSGGTEECTENHSDWMSKLPEKLHRFSLWNLAIPGSHDTMGYDLDLDSSIVEPDSLVPLSNMYCVRKLIRDWATTQELNVCEQLDAGLRFFDLRVARKPDETNPTRLYFYHGLYTHSDTVLGMFNDWAGCHPKEFLVLALSHFKGMDGDLHQHLLDHITTLFGPKLLHSVDHPTLKFCWESGKSVLISYDYQTSQHPMMWRKIPYFYGDSIDPLQVIAVLDEKLKTQRPSNYFFVCGLNLTLPEGLLVMKYLSKSLRSVTLEALPVLLDWVTRQDPGARGARVNIIASDFLDQLDFVSTQQSPDSVVVVVDRGIGHSLCRKPTGHSFSPGPSPGRPAAATRYYRCSTSASVRMASGTAPPASPPKHTNRLSEERSPYLLQHAHNPVDWYAWGQEAFDRAKNEDKPIFLSVGYSTCHWCHVMERESFEDEEIGRMLSENFVCIKVDREERPDVDKVYMTFVQATSGGGGWPMNVWLTPDLRPFIGGTYFPPRDSGRRPGLKTVLARILGQWQTNRSTLESSGERVMEALRKGAAIAANPEEAPPPAPGVANLCFKQLVQSYEEEYGGFRDAPKFPTPVNLMFLMSYWAQNRSTTKGAEALQMTLHTLRRMALGGIHDHVAQGFHRYSTDGSWHVPHFEKMLYDQAQLAVAYISAFQVSGEQFFADVSRDILRYVSRDLSDKSGGFYSAEDADSAPAAGVAEKREGAFCVWTASELRELLGEVVEGATLGARQADVFMHHYGVKEQGNDPHGELQGQNVLIVRYSVELTAARFGVSVAKVTQLLASARDKMAAVRESRPRPHLDTKMLASWNGLMLSGYARVGAVLRDQALLQRATSAARFLQTHLWDAERRVMLRSCYRGDEMEVEQTSTPISGFLEDYALVACGLLDLYEATLDTEWLRWAEELQLRQDTLFWDAQGGGYFCTQPGDPTMLLQLKQDQDGAEPSANSVSAFNLLRLSHYTGRQEWLQRSKHLLAAFSDRLTSVPIALPDMVRALMAQHHTLKQARLPAWVTEGDLRGRSHARVGGVTKKRA
;
A
#
# COMPACT_ATOMS: atom_id res chain seq x y z
N MET A 1 -1.29 -8.66 58.78
CA MET A 1 -0.19 -9.24 57.99
C MET A 1 -0.61 -9.25 56.54
N ALA A 2 -0.21 -8.20 55.82
CA ALA A 2 -0.14 -8.01 54.37
C ALA A 2 -0.12 -6.49 54.20
N GLU A 3 1.07 -5.92 54.02
CA GLU A 3 1.23 -4.50 53.69
C GLU A 3 1.95 -4.37 52.35
N SER A 4 1.44 -3.40 51.60
CA SER A 4 1.86 -2.89 50.31
C SER A 4 3.30 -2.40 50.27
N VAL A 5 3.95 -2.55 49.10
CA VAL A 5 4.99 -1.62 48.64
C VAL A 5 4.68 -1.22 47.20
N ASP A 6 4.49 0.08 47.04
CA ASP A 6 4.39 0.84 45.79
C ASP A 6 5.79 1.04 45.18
N LEU A 7 5.93 0.88 43.86
CA LEU A 7 7.07 1.36 43.09
C LEU A 7 6.58 1.86 41.73
N SER A 8 6.28 3.16 41.70
CA SER A 8 6.30 4.00 40.53
C SER A 8 7.71 4.07 39.92
N GLY A 9 7.84 3.70 38.65
CA GLY A 9 9.06 3.81 37.84
C GLY A 9 8.69 3.72 36.35
N GLY A 10 9.10 4.71 35.56
CA GLY A 10 8.57 5.01 34.22
C GLY A 10 8.70 3.91 33.17
N THR A 11 7.78 3.91 32.22
CA THR A 11 7.77 3.00 31.06
C THR A 11 8.56 3.61 29.91
N GLU A 12 9.85 3.28 29.85
CA GLU A 12 10.68 3.34 28.65
C GLU A 12 10.20 2.30 27.62
N GLU A 13 10.32 2.62 26.32
CA GLU A 13 10.23 1.65 25.22
C GLU A 13 11.13 0.45 25.48
N CYS A 14 10.57 -0.74 25.65
CA CYS A 14 11.36 -1.98 25.71
C CYS A 14 10.95 -2.88 24.55
N THR A 15 11.64 -2.75 23.41
CA THR A 15 11.98 -3.95 22.62
C THR A 15 12.67 -4.90 23.59
N GLU A 16 12.07 -6.05 23.92
CA GLU A 16 12.69 -6.97 24.89
C GLU A 16 14.10 -7.34 24.40
N ASN A 17 15.12 -6.82 25.10
CA ASN A 17 16.49 -7.11 24.79
C ASN A 17 16.84 -8.50 25.37
N HIS A 18 17.03 -9.48 24.50
CA HIS A 18 17.42 -10.85 24.85
C HIS A 18 18.94 -11.01 25.03
N SER A 19 19.72 -9.93 25.02
CA SER A 19 21.17 -9.96 25.21
C SER A 19 21.63 -10.72 26.45
N ASP A 20 20.82 -10.77 27.52
CA ASP A 20 21.21 -11.40 28.80
C ASP A 20 20.25 -12.52 29.26
N TRP A 21 19.68 -13.28 28.31
CA TRP A 21 18.64 -14.27 28.64
C TRP A 21 19.15 -15.46 29.46
N MET A 22 20.39 -15.94 29.25
CA MET A 22 20.93 -17.07 30.03
C MET A 22 21.13 -16.69 31.50
N SER A 23 21.50 -15.43 31.77
CA SER A 23 21.63 -14.90 33.13
C SER A 23 20.30 -14.81 33.90
N LYS A 24 19.19 -14.71 33.16
CA LYS A 24 17.82 -14.59 33.68
C LYS A 24 17.14 -15.94 33.90
N LEU A 25 17.80 -17.06 33.59
CA LEU A 25 17.26 -18.40 33.80
C LEU A 25 17.04 -18.70 35.29
N PRO A 26 16.07 -19.58 35.64
CA PRO A 26 15.91 -20.05 37.01
C PRO A 26 17.17 -20.74 37.56
N GLU A 27 17.53 -20.47 38.82
CA GLU A 27 18.81 -20.95 39.43
C GLU A 27 19.01 -22.47 39.31
N LYS A 28 17.93 -23.24 39.37
CA LYS A 28 17.96 -24.70 39.20
C LYS A 28 18.57 -25.14 37.87
N LEU A 29 18.38 -24.36 36.80
CA LEU A 29 18.92 -24.63 35.47
C LEU A 29 20.39 -24.28 35.33
N HIS A 30 20.92 -23.38 36.17
CA HIS A 30 22.33 -23.02 36.10
C HIS A 30 23.25 -24.21 36.40
N ARG A 31 22.71 -25.24 37.08
CA ARG A 31 23.39 -26.49 37.44
C ARG A 31 23.17 -27.60 36.40
N PHE A 32 22.32 -27.39 35.40
CA PHE A 32 22.16 -28.33 34.31
C PHE A 32 23.37 -28.23 33.39
N SER A 33 23.79 -29.38 32.85
CA SER A 33 24.82 -29.37 31.84
C SER A 33 24.33 -28.64 30.59
N LEU A 34 25.24 -27.92 29.91
CA LEU A 34 24.94 -27.21 28.66
C LEU A 34 24.31 -28.15 27.61
N TRP A 35 24.64 -29.45 27.64
CA TRP A 35 24.04 -30.52 26.83
C TRP A 35 22.52 -30.69 26.99
N ASN A 36 21.98 -30.15 28.07
CA ASN A 36 20.57 -30.25 28.43
C ASN A 36 19.86 -28.89 28.42
N LEU A 37 20.55 -27.83 28.01
CA LEU A 37 19.96 -26.51 27.77
C LEU A 37 19.64 -26.35 26.28
N ALA A 38 18.48 -25.81 25.97
CA ALA A 38 18.14 -25.49 24.60
C ALA A 38 18.81 -24.16 24.21
N ILE A 39 19.52 -24.14 23.08
CA ILE A 39 20.39 -23.04 22.65
C ILE A 39 20.01 -22.63 21.23
N PRO A 40 19.49 -21.41 21.00
CA PRO A 40 19.24 -20.88 19.67
C PRO A 40 20.55 -20.67 18.89
N GLY A 41 20.56 -21.05 17.62
CA GLY A 41 21.74 -21.00 16.76
C GLY A 41 21.51 -20.35 15.40
N SER A 42 22.59 -19.80 14.85
CA SER A 42 22.67 -19.26 13.49
C SER A 42 23.43 -20.23 12.60
N HIS A 43 22.87 -20.55 11.42
CA HIS A 43 23.57 -21.27 10.36
C HIS A 43 24.08 -20.28 9.32
N ASP A 44 25.28 -20.56 8.77
CA ASP A 44 25.99 -19.69 7.84
C ASP A 44 25.99 -18.22 8.30
N THR A 45 26.35 -18.03 9.57
CA THR A 45 26.22 -16.79 10.36
C THR A 45 26.62 -15.52 9.62
N MET A 46 27.64 -15.66 8.77
CA MET A 46 28.30 -14.56 8.06
C MET A 46 27.68 -14.19 6.72
N GLY A 47 26.53 -14.78 6.36
CA GLY A 47 25.81 -14.47 5.11
C GLY A 47 25.41 -13.00 4.95
N TYR A 48 25.37 -12.20 6.03
CA TYR A 48 25.04 -10.77 5.95
C TYR A 48 26.17 -9.89 5.40
N ASP A 49 27.43 -10.33 5.47
CA ASP A 49 28.63 -9.54 5.15
C ASP A 49 29.30 -9.94 3.83
N LEU A 50 28.56 -10.58 2.92
CA LEU A 50 29.12 -11.10 1.66
C LEU A 50 29.57 -9.99 0.71
N ASP A 51 30.82 -10.09 0.28
CA ASP A 51 31.51 -9.19 -0.64
C ASP A 51 31.20 -9.55 -2.10
N LEU A 52 30.39 -8.70 -2.73
CA LEU A 52 29.98 -8.86 -4.13
C LEU A 52 31.17 -8.74 -5.11
N ASP A 53 32.23 -8.04 -4.70
CA ASP A 53 33.43 -7.85 -5.51
C ASP A 53 34.44 -8.98 -5.34
N SER A 54 34.21 -9.90 -4.38
CA SER A 54 35.02 -11.10 -4.22
C SER A 54 34.77 -12.16 -5.29
N SER A 55 35.66 -13.15 -5.40
CA SER A 55 35.45 -14.32 -6.27
C SER A 55 34.45 -15.30 -5.65
N ILE A 56 33.73 -16.04 -6.49
CA ILE A 56 32.86 -17.14 -6.05
C ILE A 56 33.74 -18.21 -5.39
N VAL A 57 33.36 -18.60 -4.18
CA VAL A 57 33.98 -19.65 -3.40
C VAL A 57 33.28 -20.97 -3.67
N GLU A 58 31.96 -20.99 -3.63
CA GLU A 58 31.13 -22.18 -3.79
C GLU A 58 29.82 -21.84 -4.53
N PRO A 59 29.21 -22.79 -5.26
CA PRO A 59 29.72 -24.13 -5.57
C PRO A 59 30.89 -24.09 -6.59
N ASP A 60 31.76 -25.10 -6.55
CA ASP A 60 32.99 -25.15 -7.37
C ASP A 60 32.72 -25.04 -8.89
N SER A 61 31.54 -25.50 -9.34
CA SER A 61 31.10 -25.41 -10.73
C SER A 61 30.93 -23.97 -11.25
N LEU A 62 30.71 -23.01 -10.36
CA LEU A 62 30.49 -21.60 -10.70
C LEU A 62 31.72 -20.72 -10.42
N VAL A 63 32.77 -21.25 -9.78
CA VAL A 63 34.04 -20.56 -9.56
C VAL A 63 34.66 -19.99 -10.84
N PRO A 64 34.68 -20.71 -11.99
CA PRO A 64 35.22 -20.16 -13.25
C PRO A 64 34.45 -18.92 -13.78
N LEU A 65 33.21 -18.73 -13.33
CA LEU A 65 32.34 -17.61 -13.71
C LEU A 65 32.46 -16.40 -12.77
N SER A 66 33.42 -16.41 -11.82
CA SER A 66 33.64 -15.33 -10.86
C SER A 66 33.83 -13.95 -11.51
N ASN A 67 34.29 -13.89 -12.76
CA ASN A 67 34.47 -12.62 -13.49
C ASN A 67 33.15 -11.99 -13.97
N MET A 68 32.02 -12.71 -13.88
CA MET A 68 30.70 -12.23 -14.31
C MET A 68 29.94 -11.62 -13.13
N TYR A 69 29.78 -10.29 -13.13
CA TYR A 69 29.04 -9.57 -12.07
C TYR A 69 27.62 -10.11 -11.84
N CYS A 70 26.90 -10.44 -12.92
CA CYS A 70 25.54 -10.98 -12.79
C CYS A 70 25.49 -12.34 -12.09
N VAL A 71 26.49 -13.20 -12.28
CA VAL A 71 26.59 -14.51 -11.61
C VAL A 71 26.94 -14.31 -10.14
N ARG A 72 27.88 -13.40 -9.83
CA ARG A 72 28.19 -13.04 -8.42
C ARG A 72 27.01 -12.43 -7.70
N LYS A 73 26.22 -11.57 -8.37
CA LYS A 73 24.99 -10.98 -7.82
C LYS A 73 23.97 -12.07 -7.48
N LEU A 74 23.78 -13.02 -8.39
CA LEU A 74 22.90 -14.17 -8.18
C LEU A 74 23.37 -15.02 -6.97
N ILE A 75 24.66 -15.35 -6.92
CA ILE A 75 25.24 -16.15 -5.83
C ILE A 75 25.14 -15.42 -4.50
N ARG A 76 25.42 -14.12 -4.45
CA ARG A 76 25.26 -13.31 -3.24
C ARG A 76 23.82 -13.36 -2.74
N ASP A 77 22.87 -13.11 -3.64
CA ASP A 77 21.45 -13.07 -3.26
C ASP A 77 20.96 -14.46 -2.79
N TRP A 78 21.60 -15.55 -3.23
CA TRP A 78 21.31 -16.92 -2.76
C TRP A 78 22.02 -17.28 -1.46
N ALA A 79 23.26 -16.81 -1.27
CA ALA A 79 24.07 -17.10 -0.10
C ALA A 79 23.87 -16.10 1.05
N THR A 80 23.05 -15.05 0.87
CA THR A 80 22.69 -14.15 1.97
C THR A 80 21.62 -14.81 2.84
N THR A 81 22.04 -15.70 3.74
CA THR A 81 21.15 -16.44 4.65
C THR A 81 20.82 -15.66 5.93
N GLN A 82 21.59 -14.65 6.29
CA GLN A 82 21.34 -13.78 7.45
C GLN A 82 21.29 -12.32 7.01
N GLU A 83 20.34 -11.55 7.55
CA GLU A 83 20.23 -10.10 7.30
C GLU A 83 20.75 -9.26 8.47
N LEU A 84 20.77 -9.84 9.68
CA LEU A 84 21.26 -9.22 10.90
C LEU A 84 22.77 -9.39 11.03
N ASN A 85 23.46 -8.35 11.49
CA ASN A 85 24.88 -8.47 11.84
C ASN A 85 25.09 -9.30 13.12
N VAL A 86 26.33 -9.70 13.41
CA VAL A 86 26.65 -10.56 14.57
C VAL A 86 26.15 -9.98 15.91
N CYS A 87 26.29 -8.67 16.14
CA CYS A 87 25.81 -8.04 17.38
C CYS A 87 24.29 -8.08 17.46
N GLU A 88 23.60 -7.78 16.36
CA GLU A 88 22.13 -7.85 16.30
C GLU A 88 21.63 -9.30 16.51
N GLN A 89 22.33 -10.29 15.97
CA GLN A 89 22.05 -11.71 16.21
C GLN A 89 22.25 -12.10 17.69
N LEU A 90 23.30 -11.59 18.34
CA LEU A 90 23.56 -11.81 19.76
C LEU A 90 22.50 -11.12 20.64
N ASP A 91 22.13 -9.90 20.32
CA ASP A 91 21.11 -9.12 21.05
C ASP A 91 19.71 -9.73 20.89
N ALA A 92 19.45 -10.37 19.74
CA ALA A 92 18.27 -11.19 19.48
C ALA A 92 18.25 -12.52 20.25
N GLY A 93 19.34 -12.89 20.93
CA GLY A 93 19.40 -14.07 21.80
C GLY A 93 20.10 -15.30 21.23
N LEU A 94 20.74 -15.22 20.05
CA LEU A 94 21.50 -16.34 19.46
C LEU A 94 22.79 -16.59 20.23
N ARG A 95 23.11 -17.86 20.46
CA ARG A 95 24.28 -18.28 21.27
C ARG A 95 25.10 -19.39 20.63
N PHE A 96 24.60 -20.03 19.57
CA PHE A 96 25.38 -20.90 18.69
C PHE A 96 25.60 -20.22 17.33
N PHE A 97 26.81 -20.28 16.81
CA PHE A 97 27.16 -19.66 15.52
C PHE A 97 28.02 -20.60 14.68
N ASP A 98 27.50 -20.98 13.51
CA ASP A 98 28.28 -21.73 12.51
C ASP A 98 29.06 -20.77 11.63
N LEU A 99 30.39 -20.95 11.59
CA LEU A 99 31.34 -20.05 10.98
C LEU A 99 32.26 -20.83 10.03
N ARG A 100 32.06 -20.62 8.72
CA ARG A 100 32.95 -21.15 7.69
C ARG A 100 34.11 -20.21 7.45
N VAL A 101 35.33 -20.72 7.60
CA VAL A 101 36.55 -19.90 7.54
C VAL A 101 37.28 -20.14 6.22
N ALA A 102 37.82 -19.08 5.62
CA ALA A 102 38.59 -19.21 4.39
C ALA A 102 39.72 -18.19 4.27
N ARG A 103 40.67 -18.52 3.39
CA ARG A 103 41.67 -17.60 2.88
C ARG A 103 41.33 -17.18 1.46
N LYS A 104 41.28 -15.87 1.19
CA LYS A 104 41.16 -15.34 -0.18
C LYS A 104 42.42 -15.69 -0.98
N PRO A 105 42.34 -16.13 -2.24
CA PRO A 105 43.52 -16.52 -3.04
C PRO A 105 44.48 -15.36 -3.33
N ASP A 106 43.96 -14.13 -3.40
CA ASP A 106 44.66 -12.90 -3.75
C ASP A 106 45.11 -12.07 -2.53
N GLU A 107 44.81 -12.53 -1.31
CA GLU A 107 45.14 -11.76 -0.11
C GLU A 107 46.65 -11.75 0.14
N THR A 108 47.20 -10.54 0.33
CA THR A 108 48.64 -10.28 0.44
C THR A 108 49.14 -10.36 1.88
N ASN A 109 48.26 -10.20 2.86
CA ASN A 109 48.60 -10.35 4.27
C ASN A 109 48.61 -11.84 4.65
N PRO A 110 49.75 -12.43 5.02
CA PRO A 110 49.88 -13.87 5.26
C PRO A 110 49.01 -14.38 6.41
N THR A 111 48.51 -13.51 7.30
CA THR A 111 47.75 -13.93 8.48
C THR A 111 46.28 -13.53 8.44
N ARG A 112 45.83 -12.85 7.39
CA ARG A 112 44.45 -12.37 7.27
C ARG A 112 43.52 -13.49 6.80
N LEU A 113 42.42 -13.67 7.53
CA LEU A 113 41.43 -14.73 7.29
C LEU A 113 40.05 -14.12 7.14
N TYR A 114 39.21 -14.74 6.32
CA TYR A 114 37.86 -14.29 6.03
C TYR A 114 36.87 -15.38 6.40
N PHE A 115 35.59 -15.01 6.42
CA PHE A 115 34.49 -15.97 6.42
C PHE A 115 33.89 -16.04 5.02
N TYR A 116 33.12 -17.08 4.73
CA TYR A 116 32.47 -17.22 3.44
C TYR A 116 31.14 -17.97 3.52
N HIS A 117 30.26 -17.66 2.57
CA HIS A 117 29.16 -18.52 2.16
C HIS A 117 28.83 -18.12 0.72
N GLY A 118 29.08 -19.00 -0.25
CA GLY A 118 29.02 -18.66 -1.69
C GLY A 118 30.12 -17.70 -2.16
N LEU A 119 30.24 -16.54 -1.52
CA LEU A 119 31.25 -15.50 -1.69
C LEU A 119 32.04 -15.30 -0.39
N TYR A 120 33.17 -14.60 -0.46
CA TYR A 120 33.89 -14.19 0.74
C TYR A 120 33.19 -13.02 1.42
N THR A 121 33.50 -12.80 2.71
CA THR A 121 33.07 -11.62 3.48
C THR A 121 33.99 -10.41 3.26
N HIS A 122 33.51 -9.22 3.64
CA HIS A 122 34.33 -8.01 3.69
C HIS A 122 35.23 -7.99 4.93
N SER A 123 34.69 -8.41 6.09
CA SER A 123 35.34 -8.27 7.40
C SER A 123 36.04 -9.57 7.86
N ASP A 124 37.18 -9.38 8.52
CA ASP A 124 37.97 -10.41 9.21
C ASP A 124 37.89 -10.29 10.74
N THR A 125 37.14 -9.31 11.26
CA THR A 125 37.14 -8.90 12.67
C THR A 125 36.05 -9.54 13.54
N VAL A 126 35.25 -10.46 12.97
CA VAL A 126 34.07 -11.06 13.61
C VAL A 126 34.37 -11.74 14.94
N LEU A 127 35.51 -12.44 15.06
CA LEU A 127 35.90 -13.05 16.33
C LEU A 127 36.13 -11.99 17.42
N GLY A 128 36.63 -10.82 17.04
CA GLY A 128 36.78 -9.66 17.94
C GLY A 128 35.43 -9.17 18.44
N MET A 129 34.44 -9.07 17.54
CA MET A 129 33.07 -8.68 17.90
C MET A 129 32.46 -9.64 18.92
N PHE A 130 32.61 -10.95 18.73
CA PHE A 130 32.17 -11.95 19.71
C PHE A 130 32.88 -11.79 21.06
N ASN A 131 34.19 -11.55 21.07
CA ASN A 131 34.96 -11.37 22.30
C ASN A 131 34.56 -10.10 23.07
N ASP A 132 34.34 -9.01 22.36
CA ASP A 132 33.94 -7.71 22.92
C ASP A 132 32.54 -7.82 23.53
N TRP A 133 31.59 -8.39 22.77
CA TRP A 133 30.24 -8.64 23.26
C TRP A 133 30.24 -9.58 24.48
N ALA A 134 30.98 -10.70 24.44
CA ALA A 134 31.11 -11.60 25.60
C ALA A 134 31.79 -10.93 26.81
N GLY A 135 32.54 -9.85 26.60
CA GLY A 135 33.08 -9.00 27.68
C GLY A 135 32.02 -8.11 28.33
N CYS A 136 31.09 -7.58 27.54
CA CYS A 136 29.94 -6.83 28.02
C CYS A 136 28.89 -7.72 28.71
N HIS A 137 28.81 -9.01 28.32
CA HIS A 137 27.82 -9.97 28.79
C HIS A 137 28.46 -11.19 29.49
N PRO A 138 29.11 -11.03 30.66
CA PRO A 138 29.93 -12.07 31.28
C PRO A 138 29.16 -13.28 31.82
N LYS A 139 27.82 -13.18 31.89
CA LYS A 139 26.92 -14.29 32.29
C LYS A 139 26.25 -14.98 31.12
N GLU A 140 26.58 -14.61 29.89
CA GLU A 140 26.12 -15.30 28.69
C GLU A 140 27.20 -16.27 28.21
N PHE A 141 26.77 -17.30 27.48
CA PHE A 141 27.66 -18.35 27.00
C PHE A 141 27.54 -18.53 25.49
N LEU A 142 28.66 -18.43 24.77
CA LEU A 142 28.72 -18.53 23.32
C LEU A 142 29.33 -19.86 22.87
N VAL A 143 28.77 -20.44 21.82
CA VAL A 143 29.27 -21.64 21.13
C VAL A 143 29.60 -21.26 19.68
N LEU A 144 30.88 -21.15 19.35
CA LEU A 144 31.34 -20.82 18.00
C LEU A 144 31.86 -22.10 17.33
N ALA A 145 31.20 -22.52 16.25
CA ALA A 145 31.60 -23.69 15.48
C ALA A 145 32.37 -23.25 14.24
N LEU A 146 33.69 -23.44 14.25
CA LEU A 146 34.56 -23.12 13.12
C LEU A 146 34.77 -24.38 12.27
N SER A 147 34.38 -24.29 11.01
CA SER A 147 34.33 -25.43 10.10
C SER A 147 34.67 -25.02 8.67
N HIS A 148 34.71 -26.01 7.76
CA HIS A 148 34.83 -25.81 6.31
C HIS A 148 36.00 -24.89 5.90
N PHE A 149 37.20 -25.17 6.41
CA PHE A 149 38.39 -24.35 6.19
C PHE A 149 38.87 -24.34 4.72
N LYS A 150 38.50 -23.32 3.95
CA LYS A 150 38.83 -23.23 2.51
C LYS A 150 40.11 -22.43 2.26
N GLY A 151 41.07 -23.05 1.57
CA GLY A 151 42.36 -22.40 1.24
C GLY A 151 43.28 -22.20 2.43
N MET A 152 43.08 -22.94 3.54
CA MET A 152 43.94 -22.91 4.71
C MET A 152 44.95 -24.06 4.70
N ASP A 153 46.19 -23.75 5.09
CA ASP A 153 47.26 -24.72 5.29
C ASP A 153 47.60 -24.87 6.79
N GLY A 154 48.56 -25.74 7.11
CA GLY A 154 48.93 -26.03 8.51
C GLY A 154 49.38 -24.81 9.30
N ASP A 155 50.11 -23.88 8.68
CA ASP A 155 50.61 -22.68 9.34
C ASP A 155 49.48 -21.67 9.60
N LEU A 156 48.55 -21.51 8.65
CA LEU A 156 47.35 -20.71 8.82
C LEU A 156 46.41 -21.25 9.90
N HIS A 157 46.29 -22.58 10.01
CA HIS A 157 45.57 -23.21 11.10
C HIS A 157 46.20 -22.88 12.46
N GLN A 158 47.53 -22.98 12.58
CA GLN A 158 48.23 -22.62 13.81
C GLN A 158 48.05 -21.14 14.14
N HIS A 159 48.14 -20.26 13.14
CA HIS A 159 47.92 -18.83 13.33
C HIS A 159 46.51 -18.51 13.87
N LEU A 160 45.47 -19.12 13.29
CA LEU A 160 44.10 -18.93 13.75
C LEU A 160 43.92 -19.43 15.20
N LEU A 161 44.52 -20.57 15.54
CA LEU A 161 44.49 -21.12 16.90
C LEU A 161 45.16 -20.19 17.91
N ASP A 162 46.33 -19.64 17.57
CA ASP A 162 47.06 -18.69 18.40
C ASP A 162 46.28 -17.38 18.56
N HIS A 163 45.66 -16.90 17.48
CA HIS A 163 44.82 -15.71 17.49
C HIS A 163 43.60 -15.89 18.39
N ILE A 164 42.87 -17.00 18.25
CA ILE A 164 41.72 -17.34 19.10
C ILE A 164 42.15 -17.44 20.57
N THR A 165 43.25 -18.14 20.84
CA THR A 165 43.77 -18.32 22.20
C THR A 165 44.17 -16.99 22.83
N THR A 166 44.76 -16.09 22.05
CA THR A 166 45.11 -14.74 22.50
C THR A 166 43.87 -13.87 22.73
N LEU A 167 42.91 -13.93 21.82
CA LEU A 167 41.74 -13.06 21.80
C LEU A 167 40.76 -13.37 22.93
N PHE A 168 40.37 -14.64 23.06
CA PHE A 168 39.41 -15.06 24.08
C PHE A 168 40.09 -15.43 25.40
N GLY A 169 41.35 -15.91 25.36
CA GLY A 169 42.20 -16.14 26.53
C GLY A 169 41.50 -16.85 27.68
N PRO A 170 41.34 -16.19 28.84
CA PRO A 170 40.71 -16.79 30.02
C PRO A 170 39.24 -17.15 29.82
N LYS A 171 38.53 -16.55 28.85
CA LYS A 171 37.09 -16.82 28.58
C LYS A 171 36.84 -18.18 27.94
N LEU A 172 37.87 -18.83 27.38
CA LEU A 172 37.74 -20.12 26.68
C LEU A 172 37.43 -21.25 27.65
N LEU A 173 36.32 -21.96 27.40
CA LEU A 173 35.99 -23.20 28.08
C LEU A 173 36.77 -24.35 27.45
N HIS A 174 37.59 -25.03 28.25
CA HIS A 174 38.35 -26.22 27.83
C HIS A 174 37.46 -27.46 27.86
N SER A 175 37.87 -28.54 27.18
CA SER A 175 37.14 -29.81 27.18
C SER A 175 36.98 -30.34 28.60
N VAL A 176 35.74 -30.32 29.11
CA VAL A 176 35.33 -30.86 30.40
C VAL A 176 34.10 -31.74 30.18
N ASP A 177 33.95 -32.81 30.97
CA ASP A 177 32.94 -33.84 30.68
C ASP A 177 31.49 -33.30 30.77
N HIS A 178 31.24 -32.32 31.67
CA HIS A 178 29.90 -31.79 31.94
C HIS A 178 29.89 -30.30 32.30
N PRO A 179 30.08 -29.38 31.34
CA PRO A 179 30.02 -27.95 31.62
C PRO A 179 28.60 -27.54 31.98
N THR A 180 28.46 -26.63 32.95
CA THR A 180 27.17 -26.01 33.39
C THR A 180 27.32 -24.49 33.34
N LEU A 181 26.22 -23.74 33.24
CA LEU A 181 26.28 -22.26 33.27
C LEU A 181 26.95 -21.76 34.56
N LYS A 182 26.59 -22.36 35.71
CA LYS A 182 27.18 -22.03 37.02
C LYS A 182 28.70 -22.23 37.01
N PHE A 183 29.17 -23.37 36.53
CA PHE A 183 30.61 -23.64 36.43
C PHE A 183 31.33 -22.64 35.54
N CYS A 184 30.72 -22.29 34.40
CA CYS A 184 31.28 -21.33 33.46
C CYS A 184 31.42 -19.95 34.09
N TRP A 185 30.38 -19.45 34.76
CA TRP A 185 30.42 -18.15 35.44
C TRP A 185 31.43 -18.11 36.60
N GLU A 186 31.46 -19.13 37.45
CA GLU A 186 32.39 -19.21 38.59
C GLU A 186 33.86 -19.31 38.14
N SER A 187 34.09 -19.91 36.97
CA SER A 187 35.43 -20.08 36.38
C SER A 187 35.80 -18.97 35.39
N GLY A 188 34.95 -17.94 35.23
CA GLY A 188 35.16 -16.85 34.27
C GLY A 188 35.20 -17.28 32.80
N LYS A 189 34.58 -18.41 32.47
CA LYS A 189 34.47 -18.96 31.10
C LYS A 189 33.14 -18.53 30.48
N SER A 190 33.17 -18.06 29.24
CA SER A 190 31.97 -17.61 28.51
C SER A 190 31.94 -17.99 27.03
N VAL A 191 33.00 -18.61 26.50
CA VAL A 191 33.08 -18.97 25.07
C VAL A 191 33.60 -20.39 24.92
N LEU A 192 32.90 -21.20 24.12
CA LEU A 192 33.35 -22.49 23.62
C LEU A 192 33.58 -22.41 22.13
N ILE A 193 34.71 -22.94 21.68
CA ILE A 193 35.08 -22.98 20.27
C ILE A 193 35.26 -24.42 19.83
N SER A 194 34.43 -24.85 18.89
CA SER A 194 34.57 -26.12 18.18
C SER A 194 35.36 -25.89 16.90
N TYR A 195 36.33 -26.76 16.62
CA TYR A 195 37.26 -26.59 15.50
C TYR A 195 37.38 -27.89 14.69
N ASP A 196 36.89 -27.88 13.45
CA ASP A 196 36.78 -29.06 12.57
C ASP A 196 38.02 -29.29 11.67
N TYR A 197 39.18 -29.56 12.28
CA TYR A 197 40.40 -29.92 11.55
C TYR A 197 41.25 -30.95 12.32
N GLN A 198 42.25 -31.56 11.66
CA GLN A 198 43.11 -32.62 12.23
C GLN A 198 43.78 -32.21 13.57
N THR A 199 43.97 -30.92 13.83
CA THR A 199 44.46 -30.35 15.10
C THR A 199 43.40 -30.20 16.19
N SER A 200 42.24 -30.84 16.07
CA SER A 200 41.22 -30.98 17.14
C SER A 200 41.72 -31.68 18.43
N GLN A 201 43.03 -31.88 18.56
CA GLN A 201 43.75 -32.23 19.80
C GLN A 201 44.35 -31.02 20.54
N HIS A 202 44.24 -29.79 20.01
CA HIS A 202 44.68 -28.59 20.73
C HIS A 202 43.95 -28.50 22.09
N PRO A 203 44.65 -28.41 23.23
CA PRO A 203 44.06 -28.64 24.56
C PRO A 203 42.97 -27.65 24.97
N MET A 204 42.80 -26.56 24.21
CA MET A 204 41.80 -25.52 24.45
C MET A 204 40.63 -25.54 23.46
N MET A 205 40.67 -26.35 22.39
CA MET A 205 39.60 -26.41 21.39
C MET A 205 38.75 -27.67 21.56
N TRP A 206 37.46 -27.54 21.22
CA TRP A 206 36.55 -28.67 21.22
C TRP A 206 36.54 -29.36 19.86
N ARG A 207 36.27 -30.67 19.87
CA ARG A 207 36.04 -31.45 18.64
C ARG A 207 34.83 -30.90 17.88
N LYS A 208 34.74 -31.24 16.58
CA LYS A 208 33.64 -30.85 15.71
C LYS A 208 32.28 -31.19 16.34
N ILE A 209 31.46 -30.18 16.59
CA ILE A 209 30.04 -30.36 16.91
C ILE A 209 29.32 -30.84 15.65
N PRO A 210 28.76 -32.08 15.62
CA PRO A 210 28.00 -32.55 14.48
C PRO A 210 26.76 -31.68 14.28
N TYR A 211 26.60 -31.25 13.04
CA TYR A 211 25.45 -30.52 12.54
C TYR A 211 24.59 -31.47 11.73
N PHE A 212 23.34 -31.68 12.15
CA PHE A 212 22.41 -32.61 11.52
C PHE A 212 21.35 -31.83 10.74
N TYR A 213 21.24 -32.12 9.44
CA TYR A 213 20.20 -31.57 8.56
C TYR A 213 19.81 -32.62 7.51
N GLY A 214 18.62 -32.47 6.93
CA GLY A 214 18.19 -33.29 5.80
C GLY A 214 18.50 -32.57 4.50
N ASP A 215 19.16 -33.24 3.57
CA ASP A 215 19.50 -32.67 2.26
C ASP A 215 18.26 -32.71 1.33
N SER A 216 17.23 -31.93 1.64
CA SER A 216 15.97 -31.87 0.90
C SER A 216 15.25 -30.53 1.06
N ILE A 217 14.43 -30.18 0.07
CA ILE A 217 13.44 -29.09 0.13
C ILE A 217 12.10 -29.52 0.73
N ASP A 218 11.89 -30.82 0.92
CA ASP A 218 10.67 -31.36 1.52
C ASP A 218 10.82 -31.41 3.05
N PRO A 219 10.08 -30.59 3.81
CA PRO A 219 10.23 -30.54 5.27
C PRO A 219 9.96 -31.90 5.93
N LEU A 220 9.15 -32.78 5.32
CA LEU A 220 8.89 -34.11 5.88
C LEU A 220 10.09 -35.05 5.72
N GLN A 221 10.87 -34.90 4.65
CA GLN A 221 12.12 -35.67 4.47
C GLN A 221 13.20 -35.17 5.43
N VAL A 222 13.29 -33.85 5.62
CA VAL A 222 14.17 -33.25 6.63
C VAL A 222 13.84 -33.79 8.02
N ILE A 223 12.56 -33.78 8.39
CA ILE A 223 12.05 -34.37 9.64
C ILE A 223 12.42 -35.86 9.77
N ALA A 224 12.26 -36.65 8.70
CA ALA A 224 12.57 -38.08 8.74
C ALA A 224 14.07 -38.35 9.01
N VAL A 225 14.96 -37.58 8.38
CA VAL A 225 16.41 -37.67 8.64
C VAL A 225 16.72 -37.26 10.07
N LEU A 226 16.16 -36.15 10.55
CA LEU A 226 16.37 -35.65 11.90
C LEU A 226 15.88 -36.65 12.96
N ASP A 227 14.72 -37.27 12.76
CA ASP A 227 14.18 -38.32 13.62
C ASP A 227 15.10 -39.56 13.69
N GLU A 228 15.67 -39.98 12.56
CA GLU A 228 16.61 -41.10 12.52
C GLU A 228 17.90 -40.77 13.29
N LYS A 229 18.47 -39.58 13.05
CA LYS A 229 19.70 -39.13 13.73
C LYS A 229 19.47 -38.94 15.23
N LEU A 230 18.32 -38.40 15.63
CA LEU A 230 17.97 -38.22 17.03
C LEU A 230 17.86 -39.57 17.77
N LYS A 231 17.39 -40.63 17.11
CA LYS A 231 17.28 -42.00 17.66
C LYS A 231 18.63 -42.73 17.73
N THR A 232 19.52 -42.51 16.76
CA THR A 232 20.73 -43.33 16.57
C THR A 232 22.02 -42.70 17.07
N GLN A 233 22.10 -41.36 17.15
CA GLN A 233 23.36 -40.63 17.34
C GLN A 233 23.37 -39.66 18.52
N ARG A 234 22.48 -39.84 19.52
CA ARG A 234 22.40 -38.96 20.68
C ARG A 234 22.95 -39.58 21.98
N PRO A 235 24.26 -39.46 22.26
CA PRO A 235 24.81 -39.75 23.58
C PRO A 235 24.47 -38.66 24.61
N SER A 236 24.50 -38.98 25.90
CA SER A 236 24.11 -38.08 27.01
C SER A 236 25.05 -36.90 27.27
N ASN A 237 26.20 -36.82 26.59
CA ASN A 237 27.31 -35.93 26.92
C ASN A 237 27.79 -35.11 25.70
N TYR A 238 26.88 -34.69 24.80
CA TYR A 238 27.28 -34.02 23.56
C TYR A 238 26.25 -33.00 23.01
N PHE A 239 26.70 -31.98 22.27
CA PHE A 239 25.87 -30.97 21.60
C PHE A 239 25.22 -31.56 20.35
N PHE A 240 23.88 -31.57 20.31
CA PHE A 240 23.12 -31.98 19.13
C PHE A 240 22.58 -30.74 18.43
N VAL A 241 23.20 -30.35 17.31
CA VAL A 241 22.75 -29.23 16.48
C VAL A 241 21.79 -29.74 15.41
N CYS A 242 20.55 -29.29 15.50
CA CYS A 242 19.50 -29.55 14.52
C CYS A 242 19.38 -28.34 13.59
N GLY A 243 19.67 -28.55 12.30
CA GLY A 243 19.47 -27.56 11.26
C GLY A 243 18.06 -27.62 10.70
N LEU A 244 17.35 -26.49 10.73
CA LEU A 244 16.03 -26.32 10.09
C LEU A 244 16.15 -25.82 8.64
N ASN A 245 17.32 -26.01 8.04
CA ASN A 245 17.64 -25.50 6.71
C ASN A 245 17.11 -26.45 5.63
N LEU A 246 16.71 -25.89 4.49
CA LEU A 246 16.35 -26.64 3.29
C LEU A 246 17.46 -26.54 2.25
N THR A 247 17.77 -27.65 1.58
CA THR A 247 18.74 -27.67 0.49
C THR A 247 18.05 -27.99 -0.84
N LEU A 248 18.43 -27.26 -1.90
CA LEU A 248 17.87 -27.45 -3.24
C LEU A 248 18.39 -28.76 -3.88
N PRO A 249 17.56 -29.48 -4.65
CA PRO A 249 18.01 -30.67 -5.36
C PRO A 249 19.08 -30.34 -6.41
N GLU A 250 20.09 -31.21 -6.56
CA GLU A 250 21.18 -31.01 -7.53
C GLU A 250 20.69 -31.00 -9.00
N GLY A 251 21.42 -30.27 -9.87
CA GLY A 251 21.27 -30.31 -11.33
C GLY A 251 20.16 -29.42 -11.91
N LEU A 252 19.62 -29.83 -13.08
CA LEU A 252 18.64 -29.05 -13.87
C LEU A 252 17.29 -28.80 -13.14
N LEU A 253 17.05 -29.46 -12.01
CA LEU A 253 15.86 -29.26 -11.16
C LEU A 253 15.87 -27.91 -10.41
N VAL A 254 17.04 -27.30 -10.20
CA VAL A 254 17.16 -25.90 -9.70
C VAL A 254 16.37 -24.92 -10.57
N MET A 255 16.31 -25.15 -11.89
CA MET A 255 15.62 -24.26 -12.83
C MET A 255 14.10 -24.16 -12.59
N LYS A 256 13.49 -25.16 -11.95
CA LYS A 256 12.06 -25.15 -11.59
C LYS A 256 11.73 -24.18 -10.46
N TYR A 257 12.73 -23.78 -9.68
CA TYR A 257 12.58 -22.90 -8.51
C TYR A 257 13.07 -21.47 -8.79
N LEU A 258 13.45 -21.14 -10.04
CA LEU A 258 13.88 -19.79 -10.42
C LEU A 258 12.82 -18.69 -10.23
N SER A 259 11.55 -19.06 -10.04
CA SER A 259 10.46 -18.12 -9.73
C SER A 259 10.23 -17.90 -8.23
N LYS A 260 10.98 -18.57 -7.34
CA LYS A 260 10.91 -18.39 -5.87
C LYS A 260 12.32 -18.21 -5.30
N SER A 261 12.50 -17.30 -4.35
CA SER A 261 13.81 -17.17 -3.65
C SER A 261 14.04 -18.33 -2.67
N LEU A 262 15.30 -18.69 -2.38
CA LEU A 262 15.64 -19.67 -1.34
C LEU A 262 14.97 -19.33 0.00
N ARG A 263 14.99 -18.04 0.36
CA ARG A 263 14.27 -17.50 1.53
C ARG A 263 12.78 -17.84 1.52
N SER A 264 12.13 -17.86 0.35
CA SER A 264 10.68 -18.13 0.23
C SER A 264 10.38 -19.59 0.47
N VAL A 265 11.25 -20.46 -0.04
CA VAL A 265 11.13 -21.90 0.14
C VAL A 265 11.35 -22.25 1.62
N THR A 266 12.37 -21.65 2.26
CA THR A 266 12.66 -21.84 3.68
C THR A 266 11.54 -21.31 4.58
N LEU A 267 11.03 -20.08 4.36
CA LEU A 267 9.92 -19.53 5.16
C LEU A 267 8.59 -20.29 4.98
N GLU A 268 8.31 -20.83 3.78
CA GLU A 268 7.11 -21.67 3.55
C GLU A 268 7.17 -22.99 4.34
N ALA A 269 8.35 -23.55 4.55
CA ALA A 269 8.55 -24.81 5.24
C ALA A 269 8.78 -24.68 6.75
N LEU A 270 9.23 -23.51 7.21
CA LEU A 270 9.59 -23.24 8.60
C LEU A 270 8.47 -23.61 9.59
N PRO A 271 7.18 -23.29 9.39
CA PRO A 271 6.11 -23.68 10.33
C PRO A 271 6.02 -25.19 10.59
N VAL A 272 6.25 -26.02 9.57
CA VAL A 272 6.20 -27.49 9.69
C VAL A 272 7.39 -28.01 10.49
N LEU A 273 8.58 -27.45 10.25
CA LEU A 273 9.79 -27.81 10.96
C LEU A 273 9.73 -27.38 12.44
N LEU A 274 9.18 -26.19 12.72
CA LEU A 274 8.97 -25.69 14.09
C LEU A 274 7.93 -26.52 14.86
N ASP A 275 6.84 -26.93 14.20
CA ASP A 275 5.86 -27.85 14.78
C ASP A 275 6.49 -29.22 15.13
N TRP A 276 7.43 -29.74 14.33
CA TRP A 276 8.18 -30.94 14.70
C TRP A 276 9.10 -30.72 15.91
N VAL A 277 9.81 -29.60 15.96
CA VAL A 277 10.69 -29.24 17.09
C VAL A 277 9.90 -29.17 18.40
N THR A 278 8.73 -28.53 18.38
CA THR A 278 7.88 -28.36 19.57
C THR A 278 7.26 -29.68 20.07
N ARG A 279 7.10 -30.68 19.19
CA ARG A 279 6.52 -31.99 19.51
C ARG A 279 7.49 -33.01 20.10
N GLN A 280 8.81 -32.75 20.14
CA GLN A 280 9.72 -33.68 20.80
C GLN A 280 9.36 -33.74 22.31
N ASP A 281 9.31 -34.93 22.94
CA ASP A 281 8.78 -35.07 24.32
C ASP A 281 9.86 -34.87 25.39
N PRO A 282 9.68 -33.98 26.38
CA PRO A 282 10.58 -33.88 27.53
C PRO A 282 10.66 -35.15 28.40
N GLY A 283 9.65 -36.02 28.42
CA GLY A 283 9.52 -37.13 29.37
C GLY A 283 10.20 -38.45 28.99
N ALA A 284 10.53 -38.67 27.72
CA ALA A 284 11.14 -39.91 27.26
C ALA A 284 12.65 -39.90 27.54
N ARG A 285 13.14 -40.85 28.36
CA ARG A 285 14.59 -41.05 28.58
C ARG A 285 15.27 -41.39 27.24
N GLY A 286 15.79 -40.39 26.54
CA GLY A 286 16.74 -40.60 25.43
C GLY A 286 16.84 -39.56 24.32
N ALA A 287 15.87 -38.68 24.07
CA ALA A 287 15.85 -37.85 22.85
C ALA A 287 15.29 -36.42 23.06
N ARG A 288 16.15 -35.39 23.12
CA ARG A 288 15.80 -33.95 23.23
C ARG A 288 16.72 -33.00 22.43
N VAL A 289 16.32 -32.39 21.33
CA VAL A 289 17.21 -31.46 20.58
C VAL A 289 17.87 -30.40 21.51
N ASN A 290 19.16 -30.10 21.31
CA ASN A 290 19.92 -29.18 22.16
C ASN A 290 20.11 -27.80 21.50
N ILE A 291 20.76 -27.76 20.33
CA ILE A 291 20.90 -26.53 19.54
C ILE A 291 19.96 -26.61 18.35
N ILE A 292 19.26 -25.51 18.08
CA ILE A 292 18.41 -25.37 16.89
C ILE A 292 18.95 -24.21 16.08
N ALA A 293 19.47 -24.53 14.90
CA ALA A 293 20.07 -23.57 13.99
C ALA A 293 19.23 -23.45 12.72
N SER A 294 19.06 -22.22 12.23
CA SER A 294 18.26 -21.94 11.04
C SER A 294 18.92 -20.89 10.15
N ASP A 295 18.65 -20.96 8.86
CA ASP A 295 18.80 -19.86 7.91
C ASP A 295 17.67 -18.84 8.09
N PHE A 296 17.92 -17.56 7.81
CA PHE A 296 16.96 -16.44 7.81
C PHE A 296 16.28 -16.14 9.15
N LEU A 297 17.07 -15.86 10.19
CA LEU A 297 16.54 -15.47 11.50
C LEU A 297 16.26 -13.95 11.52
N ASP A 298 14.99 -13.56 11.59
CA ASP A 298 14.58 -12.17 11.85
C ASP A 298 14.06 -11.99 13.29
N GLN A 299 13.85 -10.75 13.71
CA GLN A 299 13.40 -10.43 15.08
C GLN A 299 11.99 -10.96 15.41
N LEU A 300 11.23 -11.46 14.43
CA LEU A 300 9.84 -11.91 14.59
C LEU A 300 9.70 -13.43 14.54
N ASP A 301 10.63 -14.15 13.91
CA ASP A 301 10.63 -15.61 13.72
C ASP A 301 11.44 -16.37 14.80
N PHE A 302 11.65 -15.77 15.98
CA PHE A 302 12.46 -16.37 17.03
C PHE A 302 11.83 -17.65 17.62
N VAL A 303 12.51 -18.78 17.44
CA VAL A 303 12.08 -20.07 17.97
C VAL A 303 12.32 -20.16 19.47
N SER A 304 11.24 -20.11 20.24
CA SER A 304 11.23 -20.60 21.61
C SER A 304 11.56 -22.07 21.69
N THR A 305 12.58 -22.45 22.45
CA THR A 305 12.90 -23.86 22.63
C THR A 305 12.59 -24.26 24.07
N GLN A 306 11.40 -24.86 24.28
CA GLN A 306 10.93 -25.30 25.60
C GLN A 306 10.78 -26.82 25.66
N GLN A 307 11.53 -27.52 26.54
CA GLN A 307 11.18 -28.88 27.03
C GLN A 307 11.65 -29.11 28.48
N SER A 308 10.72 -29.07 29.46
CA SER A 308 11.00 -29.12 30.92
C SER A 308 10.68 -30.47 31.57
N PRO A 309 11.23 -30.78 32.77
CA PRO A 309 10.68 -30.28 34.04
C PRO A 309 11.80 -29.75 34.95
N ASP A 310 11.86 -28.50 35.39
CA ASP A 310 10.76 -27.79 36.02
C ASP A 310 10.65 -26.29 35.68
N SER A 311 11.36 -25.76 34.67
CA SER A 311 10.94 -24.54 33.92
C SER A 311 12.06 -23.99 33.05
N VAL A 312 11.80 -23.85 31.76
CA VAL A 312 12.35 -22.82 30.82
C VAL A 312 11.14 -22.31 30.05
N VAL A 313 11.04 -21.04 29.67
CA VAL A 313 10.00 -20.42 28.81
C VAL A 313 10.70 -19.33 27.99
N VAL A 314 10.53 -19.25 26.66
CA VAL A 314 10.67 -17.97 25.88
C VAL A 314 9.87 -18.01 24.55
N VAL A 315 8.54 -17.89 24.54
CA VAL A 315 7.68 -17.91 23.31
C VAL A 315 7.83 -16.65 22.45
N VAL A 316 7.98 -16.74 21.12
CA VAL A 316 7.38 -15.77 20.17
C VAL A 316 6.84 -16.50 18.93
N ASP A 317 5.56 -16.30 18.65
CA ASP A 317 4.91 -16.45 17.34
C ASP A 317 3.84 -15.36 17.24
N ARG A 318 3.83 -14.59 16.13
CA ARG A 318 2.59 -14.18 15.45
C ARG A 318 2.81 -14.05 13.92
N GLY A 319 2.77 -15.20 13.23
CA GLY A 319 2.11 -15.38 11.93
C GLY A 319 2.88 -14.98 10.66
N ILE A 320 3.41 -15.98 9.96
CA ILE A 320 3.89 -15.87 8.58
C ILE A 320 2.69 -15.92 7.61
N GLY A 321 2.63 -14.95 6.71
CA GLY A 321 1.78 -14.97 5.52
C GLY A 321 2.17 -13.90 4.51
N HIS A 322 3.33 -14.04 3.85
CA HIS A 322 3.48 -13.93 2.38
C HIS A 322 4.95 -14.00 1.90
N SER A 323 5.06 -14.50 0.67
CA SER A 323 6.22 -14.80 -0.17
C SER A 323 7.02 -13.60 -0.69
N LEU A 324 8.30 -13.86 -0.91
CA LEU A 324 9.43 -13.00 -1.35
C LEU A 324 9.54 -12.91 -2.90
N CYS A 325 10.29 -12.05 -3.59
CA CYS A 325 11.38 -11.10 -3.28
C CYS A 325 11.72 -10.27 -4.53
N ARG A 326 12.19 -9.03 -4.32
CA ARG A 326 13.44 -8.40 -4.84
C ARG A 326 13.73 -8.14 -6.34
N LYS A 327 13.94 -6.85 -6.66
CA LYS A 327 14.86 -6.28 -7.68
C LYS A 327 16.33 -6.49 -7.29
N PRO A 328 17.29 -6.08 -8.17
CA PRO A 328 18.24 -5.04 -7.71
C PRO A 328 18.77 -4.03 -8.76
N THR A 329 19.02 -2.80 -8.28
CA THR A 329 20.03 -1.72 -8.57
C THR A 329 21.23 -2.03 -9.52
N GLY A 330 21.95 -1.08 -10.16
CA GLY A 330 22.07 0.40 -10.10
C GLY A 330 23.56 0.86 -10.12
N HIS A 331 23.84 2.05 -10.69
CA HIS A 331 25.09 2.89 -10.69
C HIS A 331 26.10 2.72 -11.85
N SER A 332 26.91 3.69 -12.29
CA SER A 332 26.88 5.17 -12.53
C SER A 332 28.32 5.59 -12.88
N PHE A 333 28.62 6.52 -13.81
CA PHE A 333 29.82 7.40 -13.77
C PHE A 333 29.77 8.51 -14.85
N SER A 334 30.27 9.71 -14.51
CA SER A 334 30.56 10.93 -15.33
C SER A 334 32.11 11.07 -15.49
N PRO A 335 32.78 12.01 -16.24
CA PRO A 335 32.43 13.43 -16.56
C PRO A 335 32.96 14.11 -17.88
N GLY A 336 32.38 15.30 -18.22
CA GLY A 336 32.83 16.52 -19.00
C GLY A 336 33.83 16.51 -20.20
N PRO A 337 34.13 17.65 -20.90
CA PRO A 337 33.60 19.03 -20.87
C PRO A 337 33.20 19.65 -22.26
N SER A 338 32.74 20.92 -22.24
CA SER A 338 32.25 21.82 -23.33
C SER A 338 33.34 22.28 -24.33
N PRO A 339 33.12 23.07 -25.44
CA PRO A 339 32.29 24.29 -25.56
C PRO A 339 31.62 24.60 -26.94
N GLY A 340 30.80 25.68 -27.01
CA GLY A 340 30.56 26.40 -28.28
C GLY A 340 29.13 26.89 -28.55
N ARG A 341 28.82 28.12 -28.15
CA ARG A 341 27.66 28.95 -28.60
C ARG A 341 27.94 29.53 -30.01
N PRO A 342 26.95 29.98 -30.83
CA PRO A 342 26.07 31.11 -30.45
C PRO A 342 24.61 31.15 -31.00
N ALA A 343 23.82 31.94 -30.25
CA ALA A 343 22.63 32.77 -30.52
C ALA A 343 21.90 32.74 -31.89
N ALA A 344 20.55 32.74 -31.86
CA ALA A 344 19.72 33.89 -32.28
C ALA A 344 18.19 33.68 -32.17
N ALA A 345 17.52 34.75 -31.73
CA ALA A 345 16.22 35.29 -32.18
C ALA A 345 14.89 34.52 -31.99
N THR A 346 14.18 34.95 -30.94
CA THR A 346 12.81 35.51 -30.92
C THR A 346 11.92 35.36 -32.18
N ARG A 347 10.69 34.84 -32.00
CA ARG A 347 9.47 35.45 -32.55
C ARG A 347 8.19 34.91 -31.88
N TYR A 348 7.44 35.86 -31.32
CA TYR A 348 6.05 35.74 -30.89
C TYR A 348 5.14 35.53 -32.10
N TYR A 349 4.14 34.65 -31.98
CA TYR A 349 2.87 34.80 -32.70
C TYR A 349 1.70 34.50 -31.76
N ARG A 350 0.95 35.55 -31.44
CA ARG A 350 -0.46 35.48 -31.04
C ARG A 350 -1.26 34.98 -32.23
N CYS A 351 -2.20 34.06 -32.01
CA CYS A 351 -3.44 34.04 -32.79
C CYS A 351 -4.60 33.65 -31.88
N SER A 352 -5.48 34.61 -31.67
CA SER A 352 -6.80 34.48 -31.08
C SER A 352 -7.78 34.02 -32.16
N THR A 353 -8.55 32.96 -31.91
CA THR A 353 -9.91 32.84 -32.42
C THR A 353 -10.71 31.90 -31.52
N SER A 354 -11.71 32.49 -30.87
CA SER A 354 -12.86 31.85 -30.26
C SER A 354 -13.65 31.03 -31.27
N ALA A 355 -13.85 29.75 -31.02
CA ALA A 355 -14.91 28.96 -31.63
C ALA A 355 -15.63 28.20 -30.51
N SER A 356 -16.84 28.66 -30.20
CA SER A 356 -17.80 27.99 -29.34
C SER A 356 -18.24 26.67 -29.99
N VAL A 357 -17.75 25.55 -29.46
CA VAL A 357 -18.24 24.22 -29.84
C VAL A 357 -19.57 23.97 -29.11
N ARG A 358 -20.63 23.79 -29.89
CA ARG A 358 -21.93 23.29 -29.42
C ARG A 358 -21.76 21.82 -29.04
N MET A 359 -22.14 21.45 -27.83
CA MET A 359 -22.26 20.06 -27.40
C MET A 359 -23.38 19.41 -28.22
N ALA A 360 -23.05 18.34 -28.95
CA ALA A 360 -24.01 17.58 -29.73
C ALA A 360 -24.81 16.66 -28.80
N SER A 361 -26.03 17.06 -28.47
CA SER A 361 -27.07 16.14 -28.01
C SER A 361 -27.48 15.26 -29.19
N GLY A 362 -27.03 14.01 -29.21
CA GLY A 362 -27.50 13.04 -30.21
C GLY A 362 -28.98 12.75 -29.99
N THR A 363 -29.84 13.34 -30.81
CA THR A 363 -31.25 12.97 -30.89
C THR A 363 -31.37 11.62 -31.57
N ALA A 364 -31.56 10.55 -30.78
CA ALA A 364 -32.06 9.28 -31.27
C ALA A 364 -33.49 9.44 -31.83
N PRO A 365 -33.94 8.61 -32.80
CA PRO A 365 -35.33 8.60 -33.23
C PRO A 365 -36.26 8.32 -32.03
N PRO A 366 -37.53 8.79 -32.04
CA PRO A 366 -38.41 8.66 -30.90
C PRO A 366 -38.60 7.17 -30.58
N ALA A 367 -38.06 6.76 -29.44
CA ALA A 367 -38.31 5.43 -28.90
C ALA A 367 -39.81 5.25 -28.70
N SER A 368 -40.31 4.04 -28.94
CA SER A 368 -41.62 3.62 -28.45
C SER A 368 -41.73 4.00 -26.97
N PRO A 369 -42.89 4.47 -26.48
CA PRO A 369 -43.03 4.84 -25.06
C PRO A 369 -42.57 3.65 -24.20
N PRO A 370 -41.79 3.92 -23.12
CA PRO A 370 -41.21 2.86 -22.32
C PRO A 370 -42.33 1.99 -21.75
N LYS A 371 -42.15 0.67 -21.81
CA LYS A 371 -43.18 -0.30 -21.40
C LYS A 371 -43.52 -0.18 -19.91
N HIS A 372 -42.52 0.17 -19.11
CA HIS A 372 -42.62 0.37 -17.67
C HIS A 372 -42.09 1.77 -17.31
N THR A 373 -42.63 2.36 -16.25
CA THR A 373 -42.08 3.58 -15.64
C THR A 373 -42.35 3.51 -14.16
N ASN A 374 -41.31 3.66 -13.35
CA ASN A 374 -41.38 3.66 -11.89
C ASN A 374 -41.03 5.04 -11.32
N ARG A 375 -40.98 5.14 -9.99
CA ARG A 375 -40.81 6.40 -9.26
C ARG A 375 -39.44 7.06 -9.49
N LEU A 376 -38.42 6.30 -9.89
CA LEU A 376 -37.09 6.86 -10.15
C LEU A 376 -37.09 7.82 -11.35
N SER A 377 -38.14 7.86 -12.16
CA SER A 377 -38.31 8.86 -13.23
C SER A 377 -38.40 10.30 -12.71
N GLU A 378 -38.65 10.51 -11.41
CA GLU A 378 -38.70 11.83 -10.76
C GLU A 378 -37.36 12.23 -10.12
N GLU A 379 -36.38 11.33 -10.10
CA GLU A 379 -35.05 11.57 -9.52
C GLU A 379 -34.15 12.38 -10.46
N ARG A 380 -33.04 12.90 -9.92
CA ARG A 380 -32.02 13.63 -10.72
C ARG A 380 -30.68 12.91 -10.85
N SER A 381 -30.41 11.94 -9.98
CA SER A 381 -29.23 11.06 -10.12
C SER A 381 -29.24 10.39 -11.49
N PRO A 382 -28.16 10.53 -12.28
CA PRO A 382 -28.02 9.76 -13.52
C PRO A 382 -28.09 8.25 -13.29
N TYR A 383 -27.61 7.75 -12.15
CA TYR A 383 -27.70 6.33 -11.80
C TYR A 383 -29.15 5.89 -11.52
N LEU A 384 -29.92 6.66 -10.74
CA LEU A 384 -31.31 6.30 -10.46
C LEU A 384 -32.18 6.39 -11.73
N LEU A 385 -31.97 7.41 -12.55
CA LEU A 385 -32.69 7.61 -13.80
C LEU A 385 -32.45 6.49 -14.82
N GLN A 386 -31.25 5.87 -14.83
CA GLN A 386 -30.98 4.69 -15.67
C GLN A 386 -31.99 3.56 -15.39
N HIS A 387 -32.44 3.43 -14.15
CA HIS A 387 -33.36 2.37 -13.71
C HIS A 387 -34.85 2.74 -13.78
N ALA A 388 -35.20 3.95 -14.23
CA ALA A 388 -36.57 4.49 -14.20
C ALA A 388 -37.58 3.69 -15.05
N HIS A 389 -37.10 2.91 -16.02
CA HIS A 389 -37.94 2.16 -16.96
C HIS A 389 -37.80 0.65 -16.84
N ASN A 390 -37.14 0.17 -15.78
CA ASN A 390 -37.04 -1.26 -15.49
C ASN A 390 -38.42 -1.85 -15.10
N PRO A 391 -38.68 -3.14 -15.38
CA PRO A 391 -39.87 -3.86 -14.93
C PRO A 391 -39.96 -3.99 -13.39
N VAL A 392 -38.87 -3.72 -12.67
CA VAL A 392 -38.86 -3.62 -11.20
C VAL A 392 -39.51 -2.30 -10.76
N ASP A 393 -40.47 -2.36 -9.83
CA ASP A 393 -41.10 -1.21 -9.19
C ASP A 393 -40.16 -0.57 -8.17
N TRP A 394 -39.19 0.21 -8.66
CA TRP A 394 -38.17 0.85 -7.84
C TRP A 394 -38.68 2.07 -7.06
N TYR A 395 -38.16 2.18 -5.85
CA TYR A 395 -38.22 3.35 -4.98
C TYR A 395 -36.83 3.96 -4.79
N ALA A 396 -36.75 5.27 -4.64
CA ALA A 396 -35.59 5.90 -4.04
C ALA A 396 -35.58 5.65 -2.52
N TRP A 397 -34.42 5.84 -1.88
CA TRP A 397 -34.31 5.70 -0.42
C TRP A 397 -35.07 6.83 0.30
N GLY A 398 -36.19 6.48 0.95
CA GLY A 398 -37.01 7.46 1.63
C GLY A 398 -38.22 6.86 2.36
N GLN A 399 -38.94 7.73 3.08
CA GLN A 399 -40.02 7.33 3.98
C GLN A 399 -41.16 6.60 3.27
N GLU A 400 -41.48 6.96 2.01
CA GLU A 400 -42.52 6.29 1.23
C GLU A 400 -42.25 4.77 1.10
N ALA A 401 -41.01 4.38 0.82
CA ALA A 401 -40.62 2.99 0.70
C ALA A 401 -40.67 2.27 2.06
N PHE A 402 -40.22 2.94 3.13
CA PHE A 402 -40.19 2.36 4.47
C PHE A 402 -41.59 2.14 5.03
N ASP A 403 -42.49 3.12 4.84
CA ASP A 403 -43.88 3.00 5.27
C ASP A 403 -44.59 1.91 4.49
N ARG A 404 -44.35 1.79 3.18
CA ARG A 404 -44.89 0.70 2.38
C ARG A 404 -44.41 -0.67 2.89
N ALA A 405 -43.10 -0.81 3.15
CA ALA A 405 -42.54 -2.06 3.66
C ALA A 405 -43.17 -2.48 5.00
N LYS A 406 -43.39 -1.51 5.90
CA LYS A 406 -44.04 -1.74 7.20
C LYS A 406 -45.54 -2.05 7.07
N ASN A 407 -46.26 -1.30 6.24
CA ASN A 407 -47.70 -1.45 6.07
C ASN A 407 -48.08 -2.74 5.35
N GLU A 408 -47.28 -3.15 4.35
CA GLU A 408 -47.48 -4.40 3.61
C GLU A 408 -46.79 -5.60 4.26
N ASP A 409 -46.00 -5.38 5.32
CA ASP A 409 -45.20 -6.40 6.02
C ASP A 409 -44.28 -7.20 5.08
N LYS A 410 -43.66 -6.49 4.13
CA LYS A 410 -42.79 -7.06 3.09
C LYS A 410 -41.31 -6.77 3.37
N PRO A 411 -40.41 -7.71 3.09
CA PRO A 411 -38.98 -7.46 3.15
C PRO A 411 -38.57 -6.45 2.07
N ILE A 412 -37.49 -5.72 2.33
CA ILE A 412 -36.92 -4.74 1.40
C ILE A 412 -35.80 -5.42 0.62
N PHE A 413 -35.77 -5.19 -0.69
CA PHE A 413 -34.62 -5.47 -1.54
C PHE A 413 -33.90 -4.15 -1.81
N LEU A 414 -32.75 -3.96 -1.18
CA LEU A 414 -31.89 -2.78 -1.35
C LEU A 414 -30.80 -3.09 -2.38
N SER A 415 -30.73 -2.31 -3.46
CA SER A 415 -29.66 -2.37 -4.46
C SER A 415 -28.91 -1.04 -4.52
N VAL A 416 -27.60 -1.06 -4.28
CA VAL A 416 -26.73 0.11 -4.20
C VAL A 416 -25.66 0.05 -5.30
N GLY A 417 -25.43 1.16 -5.98
CA GLY A 417 -24.40 1.29 -7.02
C GLY A 417 -24.19 2.76 -7.43
N TYR A 418 -23.59 2.98 -8.59
CA TYR A 418 -23.33 4.31 -9.15
C TYR A 418 -23.21 4.23 -10.69
N SER A 419 -23.37 5.37 -11.35
CA SER A 419 -23.67 5.50 -12.80
C SER A 419 -22.55 5.02 -13.73
N THR A 420 -21.30 5.02 -13.27
CA THR A 420 -20.12 4.67 -14.09
C THR A 420 -19.61 3.26 -13.83
N CYS A 421 -20.32 2.49 -13.00
CA CYS A 421 -19.91 1.15 -12.60
C CYS A 421 -20.31 0.09 -13.64
N HIS A 422 -19.33 -0.53 -14.29
CA HIS A 422 -19.56 -1.59 -15.28
C HIS A 422 -20.45 -2.74 -14.75
N TRP A 423 -20.15 -3.30 -13.58
CA TRP A 423 -20.92 -4.41 -13.03
C TRP A 423 -22.35 -4.04 -12.62
N CYS A 424 -22.63 -2.75 -12.36
CA CYS A 424 -23.99 -2.28 -12.13
C CYS A 424 -24.81 -2.34 -13.44
N HIS A 425 -24.22 -1.91 -14.56
CA HIS A 425 -24.83 -2.01 -15.90
C HIS A 425 -25.07 -3.46 -16.32
N VAL A 426 -24.09 -4.33 -16.06
CA VAL A 426 -24.23 -5.78 -16.33
C VAL A 426 -25.41 -6.35 -15.54
N MET A 427 -25.51 -6.06 -14.25
CA MET A 427 -26.60 -6.57 -13.42
C MET A 427 -27.96 -5.99 -13.82
N GLU A 428 -28.03 -4.73 -14.21
CA GLU A 428 -29.25 -4.13 -14.75
C GLU A 428 -29.74 -4.90 -15.97
N ARG A 429 -28.91 -4.94 -17.02
CA ARG A 429 -29.27 -5.54 -18.30
C ARG A 429 -29.61 -7.02 -18.17
N GLU A 430 -28.84 -7.75 -17.38
CA GLU A 430 -29.03 -9.20 -17.26
C GLU A 430 -30.16 -9.58 -16.29
N SER A 431 -30.41 -8.77 -15.26
CA SER A 431 -31.32 -9.14 -14.16
C SER A 431 -32.49 -8.18 -13.94
N PHE A 432 -32.26 -6.87 -13.90
CA PHE A 432 -33.33 -5.91 -13.59
C PHE A 432 -34.22 -5.58 -14.78
N GLU A 433 -33.76 -5.80 -16.02
CA GLU A 433 -34.56 -5.74 -17.25
C GLU A 433 -35.35 -7.04 -17.55
N ASP A 434 -35.03 -8.16 -16.89
CA ASP A 434 -35.74 -9.44 -17.09
C ASP A 434 -37.14 -9.37 -16.47
N GLU A 435 -38.19 -9.51 -17.30
CA GLU A 435 -39.60 -9.41 -16.88
C GLU A 435 -39.99 -10.39 -15.76
N GLU A 436 -39.41 -11.58 -15.73
CA GLU A 436 -39.72 -12.56 -14.69
C GLU A 436 -39.07 -12.16 -13.36
N ILE A 437 -37.80 -11.73 -13.37
CA ILE A 437 -37.13 -11.20 -12.17
C ILE A 437 -37.83 -9.93 -11.70
N GLY A 438 -38.15 -9.02 -12.62
CA GLY A 438 -38.86 -7.77 -12.34
C GLY A 438 -40.18 -8.00 -11.62
N ARG A 439 -40.98 -8.95 -12.11
CA ARG A 439 -42.22 -9.38 -11.44
C ARG A 439 -41.96 -10.01 -10.06
N MET A 440 -41.01 -10.95 -9.96
CA MET A 440 -40.67 -11.59 -8.68
C MET A 440 -40.24 -10.57 -7.62
N LEU A 441 -39.45 -9.58 -8.00
CA LEU A 441 -39.03 -8.49 -7.12
C LEU A 441 -40.22 -7.61 -6.71
N SER A 442 -40.96 -7.07 -7.68
CA SER A 442 -42.02 -6.09 -7.42
C SER A 442 -43.23 -6.66 -6.65
N GLU A 443 -43.56 -7.93 -6.85
CA GLU A 443 -44.69 -8.56 -6.14
C GLU A 443 -44.34 -8.87 -4.67
N ASN A 444 -43.09 -9.26 -4.40
CA ASN A 444 -42.70 -9.88 -3.13
C ASN A 444 -41.85 -9.00 -2.22
N PHE A 445 -41.23 -7.94 -2.75
CA PHE A 445 -40.33 -7.06 -2.02
C PHE A 445 -40.68 -5.59 -2.26
N VAL A 446 -40.35 -4.73 -1.29
CA VAL A 446 -40.23 -3.29 -1.56
C VAL A 446 -38.82 -3.05 -2.10
N CYS A 447 -38.71 -2.70 -3.37
CA CYS A 447 -37.43 -2.60 -4.06
C CYS A 447 -36.90 -1.16 -3.98
N ILE A 448 -35.75 -0.96 -3.35
CA ILE A 448 -35.12 0.34 -3.16
C ILE A 448 -33.80 0.39 -3.93
N LYS A 449 -33.63 1.41 -4.77
CA LYS A 449 -32.41 1.69 -5.52
C LYS A 449 -31.69 2.90 -4.93
N VAL A 450 -30.39 2.80 -4.75
CA VAL A 450 -29.57 3.84 -4.11
C VAL A 450 -28.32 4.14 -4.91
N ASP A 451 -28.13 5.42 -5.21
CA ASP A 451 -26.84 5.95 -5.66
C ASP A 451 -25.92 6.16 -4.45
N ARG A 452 -24.82 5.41 -4.38
CA ARG A 452 -23.85 5.52 -3.28
C ARG A 452 -23.19 6.89 -3.19
N GLU A 453 -23.12 7.62 -4.30
CA GLU A 453 -22.47 8.93 -4.33
C GLU A 453 -23.36 10.00 -3.69
N GLU A 454 -24.68 9.85 -3.80
CA GLU A 454 -25.66 10.70 -3.13
C GLU A 454 -25.92 10.29 -1.69
N ARG A 455 -25.88 8.97 -1.43
CA ARG A 455 -26.15 8.36 -0.12
C ARG A 455 -24.98 7.49 0.38
N PRO A 456 -23.80 8.07 0.62
CA PRO A 456 -22.67 7.36 1.18
C PRO A 456 -22.94 6.85 2.60
N ASP A 457 -23.90 7.47 3.31
CA ASP A 457 -24.41 7.02 4.60
C ASP A 457 -25.04 5.62 4.53
N VAL A 458 -25.90 5.40 3.55
CA VAL A 458 -26.57 4.11 3.32
C VAL A 458 -25.55 3.08 2.84
N ASP A 459 -24.73 3.46 1.87
CA ASP A 459 -23.68 2.60 1.30
C ASP A 459 -22.74 2.05 2.37
N LYS A 460 -22.20 2.91 3.24
CA LYS A 460 -21.23 2.52 4.28
C LYS A 460 -21.83 1.49 5.24
N VAL A 461 -23.04 1.71 5.76
CA VAL A 461 -23.67 0.79 6.73
C VAL A 461 -23.86 -0.59 6.14
N TYR A 462 -24.42 -0.67 4.94
CA TYR A 462 -24.74 -1.95 4.32
C TYR A 462 -23.51 -2.64 3.71
N MET A 463 -22.51 -1.89 3.26
CA MET A 463 -21.22 -2.45 2.84
C MET A 463 -20.48 -3.07 4.01
N THR A 464 -20.46 -2.42 5.18
CA THR A 464 -19.91 -2.98 6.41
C THR A 464 -20.60 -4.30 6.78
N PHE A 465 -21.92 -4.40 6.62
CA PHE A 465 -22.65 -5.65 6.80
C PHE A 465 -22.23 -6.74 5.80
N VAL A 466 -22.15 -6.42 4.50
CA VAL A 466 -21.75 -7.39 3.47
C VAL A 466 -20.32 -7.89 3.71
N GLN A 467 -19.38 -6.99 4.03
CA GLN A 467 -18.01 -7.34 4.35
C GLN A 467 -17.91 -8.25 5.59
N ALA A 468 -18.65 -7.94 6.65
CA ALA A 468 -18.63 -8.72 7.88
C ALA A 468 -19.21 -10.14 7.70
N THR A 469 -20.20 -10.31 6.82
CA THR A 469 -20.90 -11.59 6.61
C THR A 469 -20.29 -12.45 5.51
N SER A 470 -19.67 -11.86 4.49
CA SER A 470 -19.16 -12.56 3.31
C SER A 470 -17.63 -12.56 3.18
N GLY A 471 -16.91 -11.74 3.95
CA GLY A 471 -15.46 -11.56 3.86
C GLY A 471 -15.00 -10.72 2.68
N GLY A 472 -15.91 -10.26 1.81
CA GLY A 472 -15.64 -9.40 0.66
C GLY A 472 -16.70 -8.32 0.49
N GLY A 473 -16.48 -7.40 -0.45
CA GLY A 473 -17.43 -6.32 -0.74
C GLY A 473 -17.21 -5.76 -2.14
N GLY A 474 -18.10 -4.89 -2.57
CA GLY A 474 -18.04 -4.26 -3.89
C GLY A 474 -19.44 -3.96 -4.44
N TRP A 475 -19.46 -3.24 -5.57
CA TRP A 475 -20.69 -2.87 -6.26
C TRP A 475 -20.86 -3.69 -7.55
N PRO A 476 -22.10 -4.00 -7.96
CA PRO A 476 -23.37 -3.67 -7.32
C PRO A 476 -23.54 -4.41 -5.99
N MET A 477 -24.06 -3.72 -4.97
CA MET A 477 -24.32 -4.29 -3.66
C MET A 477 -25.82 -4.56 -3.53
N ASN A 478 -26.19 -5.77 -3.13
CA ASN A 478 -27.58 -6.20 -3.01
C ASN A 478 -27.82 -6.80 -1.62
N VAL A 479 -28.75 -6.22 -0.87
CA VAL A 479 -29.01 -6.55 0.53
C VAL A 479 -30.51 -6.68 0.78
N TRP A 480 -30.90 -7.71 1.51
CA TRP A 480 -32.28 -7.92 1.94
C TRP A 480 -32.44 -7.46 3.39
N LEU A 481 -33.41 -6.59 3.59
CA LEU A 481 -33.70 -5.96 4.88
C LEU A 481 -35.08 -6.34 5.37
N THR A 482 -35.25 -6.37 6.69
CA THR A 482 -36.56 -6.38 7.33
C THR A 482 -37.30 -5.05 7.06
N PRO A 483 -38.63 -4.96 7.30
CA PRO A 483 -39.39 -3.70 7.20
C PRO A 483 -38.86 -2.55 8.09
N ASP A 484 -38.07 -2.87 9.11
CA ASP A 484 -37.38 -1.90 9.98
C ASP A 484 -35.89 -1.75 9.64
N LEU A 485 -35.53 -2.02 8.37
CA LEU A 485 -34.25 -1.73 7.72
C LEU A 485 -33.07 -2.62 8.14
N ARG A 486 -33.27 -3.61 9.04
CA ARG A 486 -32.18 -4.45 9.54
C ARG A 486 -31.76 -5.46 8.46
N PRO A 487 -30.47 -5.51 8.07
CA PRO A 487 -29.99 -6.43 7.06
C PRO A 487 -29.91 -7.84 7.62
N PHE A 488 -30.30 -8.84 6.81
CA PHE A 488 -30.19 -10.25 7.19
C PHE A 488 -29.46 -11.11 6.15
N ILE A 489 -29.44 -10.72 4.87
CA ILE A 489 -28.68 -11.37 3.79
C ILE A 489 -28.13 -10.28 2.87
N GLY A 490 -26.92 -10.46 2.33
CA GLY A 490 -26.37 -9.55 1.33
C GLY A 490 -25.25 -10.18 0.51
N GLY A 491 -24.92 -9.53 -0.60
CA GLY A 491 -23.83 -9.91 -1.49
C GLY A 491 -23.61 -8.87 -2.56
N THR A 492 -22.67 -9.14 -3.46
CA THR A 492 -22.34 -8.24 -4.57
C THR A 492 -23.15 -8.61 -5.82
N TYR A 493 -22.47 -9.10 -6.87
CA TYR A 493 -23.09 -9.52 -8.11
C TYR A 493 -23.75 -10.90 -7.99
N PHE A 494 -25.01 -10.99 -8.42
CA PHE A 494 -25.74 -12.26 -8.59
C PHE A 494 -26.11 -12.44 -10.07
N PRO A 495 -25.67 -13.51 -10.74
CA PRO A 495 -26.08 -13.76 -12.14
C PRO A 495 -27.59 -14.02 -12.20
N PRO A 496 -28.27 -13.76 -13.34
CA PRO A 496 -29.73 -13.92 -13.41
C PRO A 496 -30.19 -15.37 -13.22
N ARG A 497 -29.35 -16.33 -13.63
CA ARG A 497 -29.59 -17.78 -13.56
C ARG A 497 -28.42 -18.48 -12.89
N ASP A 498 -28.67 -19.70 -12.39
CA ASP A 498 -27.65 -20.52 -11.76
C ASP A 498 -26.50 -20.80 -12.75
N SER A 499 -25.26 -20.59 -12.30
CA SER A 499 -24.06 -20.85 -13.09
C SER A 499 -23.04 -21.66 -12.26
N GLY A 500 -22.84 -22.91 -12.66
CA GLY A 500 -21.99 -23.85 -11.93
C GLY A 500 -22.44 -24.02 -10.48
N ARG A 501 -21.57 -23.62 -9.53
CA ARG A 501 -21.86 -23.68 -8.09
C ARG A 501 -22.47 -22.39 -7.52
N ARG A 502 -22.66 -21.34 -8.34
CA ARG A 502 -23.20 -20.05 -7.89
C ARG A 502 -24.70 -19.98 -8.16
N PRO A 503 -25.55 -19.82 -7.13
CA PRO A 503 -26.98 -19.63 -7.33
C PRO A 503 -27.23 -18.28 -8.01
N GLY A 504 -28.14 -18.25 -8.97
CA GLY A 504 -28.59 -17.04 -9.61
C GLY A 504 -29.62 -16.27 -8.78
N LEU A 505 -29.87 -15.03 -9.16
CA LEU A 505 -30.78 -14.13 -8.46
C LEU A 505 -32.18 -14.73 -8.33
N LYS A 506 -32.70 -15.41 -9.38
CA LYS A 506 -34.00 -16.13 -9.30
C LYS A 506 -34.04 -17.14 -8.15
N THR A 507 -33.01 -17.98 -8.03
CA THR A 507 -32.89 -18.99 -6.97
C THR A 507 -32.74 -18.34 -5.59
N VAL A 508 -31.96 -17.26 -5.50
CA VAL A 508 -31.76 -16.51 -4.25
C VAL A 508 -33.09 -15.89 -3.78
N LEU A 509 -33.82 -15.21 -4.66
CA LEU A 509 -35.12 -14.60 -4.35
C LEU A 509 -36.13 -15.62 -3.84
N ALA A 510 -36.27 -16.77 -4.53
CA ALA A 510 -37.18 -17.84 -4.11
C ALA A 510 -36.83 -18.40 -2.73
N ARG A 511 -35.54 -18.60 -2.44
CA ARG A 511 -35.08 -19.09 -1.13
C ARG A 511 -35.34 -18.08 -0.02
N ILE A 512 -35.07 -16.79 -0.27
CA ILE A 512 -35.30 -15.73 0.71
C ILE A 512 -36.78 -15.62 1.03
N LEU A 513 -37.65 -15.63 0.02
CA LEU A 513 -39.10 -15.58 0.22
C LEU A 513 -39.60 -16.78 1.02
N GLY A 514 -39.12 -17.99 0.71
CA GLY A 514 -39.46 -19.19 1.47
C GLY A 514 -39.03 -19.10 2.93
N GLN A 515 -37.82 -18.57 3.21
CA GLN A 515 -37.36 -18.34 4.58
C GLN A 515 -38.13 -17.22 5.29
N TRP A 516 -38.52 -16.15 4.59
CA TRP A 516 -39.33 -15.08 5.14
C TRP A 516 -40.71 -15.58 5.60
N GLN A 517 -41.32 -16.49 4.83
CA GLN A 517 -42.63 -17.07 5.17
C GLN A 517 -42.57 -18.11 6.29
N THR A 518 -41.50 -18.92 6.35
CA THR A 518 -41.44 -20.09 7.24
C THR A 518 -40.59 -19.88 8.50
N ASN A 519 -39.56 -19.02 8.44
CA ASN A 519 -38.53 -18.88 9.48
C ASN A 519 -38.21 -17.41 9.81
N ARG A 520 -39.20 -16.51 9.72
CA ARG A 520 -39.03 -15.06 9.91
C ARG A 520 -38.27 -14.67 11.18
N SER A 521 -38.68 -15.21 12.33
CA SER A 521 -38.07 -14.90 13.63
C SER A 521 -36.57 -15.23 13.66
N THR A 522 -36.14 -16.26 12.94
CA THR A 522 -34.73 -16.62 12.78
C THR A 522 -33.98 -15.58 11.93
N LEU A 523 -34.59 -15.07 10.85
CA LEU A 523 -33.97 -14.02 10.03
C LEU A 523 -33.83 -12.70 10.81
N GLU A 524 -34.89 -12.28 11.51
CA GLU A 524 -34.89 -11.07 12.33
C GLU A 524 -33.86 -11.14 13.47
N SER A 525 -33.81 -12.27 14.19
CA SER A 525 -32.81 -12.48 15.25
C SER A 525 -31.39 -12.61 14.72
N SER A 526 -31.20 -13.10 13.48
CA SER A 526 -29.90 -13.08 12.82
C SER A 526 -29.47 -11.65 12.49
N GLY A 527 -30.37 -10.85 11.90
CA GLY A 527 -30.12 -9.44 11.61
C GLY A 527 -29.77 -8.64 12.86
N GLU A 528 -30.49 -8.83 13.97
CA GLU A 528 -30.20 -8.14 15.24
C GLU A 528 -28.81 -8.50 15.78
N ARG A 529 -28.43 -9.79 15.74
CA ARG A 529 -27.10 -10.22 16.20
C ARG A 529 -25.97 -9.62 15.37
N VAL A 530 -26.13 -9.57 14.05
CA VAL A 530 -25.12 -8.95 13.18
C VAL A 530 -25.05 -7.45 13.43
N MET A 531 -26.19 -6.76 13.53
CA MET A 531 -26.23 -5.33 13.83
C MET A 531 -25.60 -4.99 15.17
N GLU A 532 -25.83 -5.80 16.21
CA GLU A 532 -25.20 -5.62 17.52
C GLU A 532 -23.68 -5.84 17.46
N ALA A 533 -23.22 -6.84 16.69
CA ALA A 533 -21.79 -7.06 16.47
C ALA A 533 -21.16 -5.89 15.70
N LEU A 534 -21.86 -5.35 14.68
CA LEU A 534 -21.41 -4.18 13.94
C LEU A 534 -21.37 -2.92 14.80
N ARG A 535 -22.36 -2.69 15.68
CA ARG A 535 -22.34 -1.58 16.66
C ARG A 535 -21.13 -1.66 17.57
N LYS A 536 -20.81 -2.86 18.08
CA LYS A 536 -19.63 -3.06 18.92
C LYS A 536 -18.33 -2.89 18.16
N GLY A 537 -18.25 -3.39 16.92
CA GLY A 537 -17.06 -3.27 16.07
C GLY A 537 -16.81 -1.85 15.53
N ALA A 538 -17.88 -1.06 15.35
CA ALA A 538 -17.79 0.33 14.91
C ALA A 538 -17.68 1.34 16.05
N ALA A 539 -17.67 0.88 17.31
CA ALA A 539 -17.54 1.74 18.47
C ALA A 539 -16.12 2.31 18.53
N ILE A 540 -16.01 3.58 18.15
CA ILE A 540 -14.77 4.36 18.24
C ILE A 540 -15.00 5.43 19.29
N ALA A 541 -14.28 5.36 20.38
CA ALA A 541 -14.39 6.30 21.48
C ALA A 541 -13.07 6.41 22.22
N ALA A 542 -12.73 7.61 22.66
CA ALA A 542 -11.70 7.88 23.66
C ALA A 542 -12.32 8.51 24.89
N ASN A 543 -11.61 8.38 26.01
CA ASN A 543 -11.94 9.18 27.19
C ASN A 543 -11.55 10.65 26.93
N PRO A 544 -12.29 11.64 27.48
CA PRO A 544 -11.98 13.06 27.27
C PRO A 544 -10.57 13.50 27.71
N GLU A 545 -9.94 12.77 28.62
CA GLU A 545 -8.58 13.04 29.11
C GLU A 545 -7.48 12.22 28.41
N GLU A 546 -7.86 11.35 27.46
CA GLU A 546 -6.93 10.48 26.76
C GLU A 546 -6.03 11.29 25.80
N ALA A 547 -4.73 11.04 25.86
CA ALA A 547 -3.77 11.65 24.96
C ALA A 547 -3.63 10.82 23.68
N PRO A 548 -3.39 11.46 22.52
CA PRO A 548 -3.06 10.74 21.28
C PRO A 548 -1.83 9.84 21.44
N PRO A 549 -1.75 8.73 20.68
CA PRO A 549 -0.62 7.80 20.77
C PRO A 549 0.69 8.46 20.30
N PRO A 550 1.86 7.95 20.73
CA PRO A 550 3.16 8.49 20.29
C PRO A 550 3.34 8.41 18.76
N ALA A 551 3.47 9.57 18.12
CA ALA A 551 3.58 9.67 16.67
C ALA A 551 4.76 8.86 16.06
N PRO A 552 5.98 8.83 16.64
CA PRO A 552 7.10 8.09 16.05
C PRO A 552 6.83 6.58 15.93
N GLY A 553 6.25 5.96 16.97
CA GLY A 553 5.92 4.54 16.98
C GLY A 553 4.86 4.19 15.93
N VAL A 554 3.77 4.96 15.91
CA VAL A 554 2.67 4.80 14.93
C VAL A 554 3.16 4.99 13.49
N ALA A 555 3.95 6.04 13.22
CA ALA A 555 4.49 6.31 11.89
C ALA A 555 5.45 5.21 11.42
N ASN A 556 6.30 4.70 12.31
CA ASN A 556 7.21 3.59 11.99
C ASN A 556 6.45 2.29 11.70
N LEU A 557 5.38 2.00 12.44
CA LEU A 557 4.53 0.83 12.18
C LEU A 557 3.80 0.96 10.84
N CYS A 558 3.22 2.13 10.55
CA CYS A 558 2.57 2.41 9.27
C CYS A 558 3.53 2.22 8.08
N PHE A 559 4.76 2.74 8.21
CA PHE A 559 5.81 2.56 7.21
C PHE A 559 6.15 1.06 7.03
N LYS A 560 6.37 0.31 8.12
CA LYS A 560 6.65 -1.13 8.05
C LYS A 560 5.55 -1.91 7.33
N GLN A 561 4.28 -1.65 7.63
CA GLN A 561 3.14 -2.29 6.99
C GLN A 561 3.06 -1.95 5.48
N LEU A 562 3.41 -0.72 5.10
CA LEU A 562 3.48 -0.32 3.69
C LEU A 562 4.64 -0.99 2.95
N VAL A 563 5.82 -1.12 3.59
CA VAL A 563 6.96 -1.86 3.03
C VAL A 563 6.58 -3.32 2.77
N GLN A 564 5.91 -3.98 3.72
CA GLN A 564 5.48 -5.38 3.59
C GLN A 564 4.47 -5.61 2.46
N SER A 565 3.68 -4.59 2.11
CA SER A 565 2.69 -4.68 1.03
C SER A 565 3.17 -4.11 -0.30
N TYR A 566 4.37 -3.53 -0.36
CA TYR A 566 4.87 -2.84 -1.55
C TYR A 566 5.36 -3.82 -2.61
N GLU A 567 4.91 -3.61 -3.84
CA GLU A 567 5.34 -4.43 -4.97
C GLU A 567 6.51 -3.78 -5.70
N GLU A 568 7.67 -4.43 -5.71
CA GLU A 568 8.88 -3.78 -6.18
C GLU A 568 8.94 -3.62 -7.70
N GLU A 569 8.40 -4.58 -8.48
CA GLU A 569 8.50 -4.60 -9.95
C GLU A 569 7.64 -3.49 -10.58
N TYR A 570 6.37 -3.42 -10.21
CA TYR A 570 5.41 -2.47 -10.79
C TYR A 570 5.02 -1.33 -9.84
N GLY A 571 5.53 -1.28 -8.61
CA GLY A 571 5.12 -0.27 -7.64
C GLY A 571 3.66 -0.45 -7.19
N GLY A 572 3.21 0.33 -6.22
CA GLY A 572 1.91 0.14 -5.59
C GLY A 572 1.96 -0.78 -4.38
N PHE A 573 0.79 -0.97 -3.77
CA PHE A 573 0.63 -1.70 -2.52
C PHE A 573 -0.44 -2.76 -2.74
N ARG A 574 -0.09 -4.04 -2.54
CA ARG A 574 -0.86 -5.26 -2.87
C ARG A 574 -0.85 -5.62 -4.36
N ASP A 575 -1.29 -6.84 -4.64
CA ASP A 575 -1.44 -7.42 -5.98
C ASP A 575 -2.69 -6.85 -6.71
N ALA A 576 -3.18 -7.57 -7.72
CA ALA A 576 -4.37 -7.23 -8.48
C ALA A 576 -5.69 -7.43 -7.70
N PRO A 577 -6.71 -6.57 -7.87
CA PRO A 577 -6.70 -5.32 -8.64
C PRO A 577 -5.96 -4.19 -7.91
N LYS A 578 -5.32 -3.28 -8.66
CA LYS A 578 -4.50 -2.19 -8.11
C LYS A 578 -5.17 -0.82 -8.16
N PHE A 579 -5.31 -0.21 -6.99
CA PHE A 579 -5.84 1.14 -6.81
C PHE A 579 -4.72 2.17 -6.54
N PRO A 580 -4.82 3.41 -7.06
CA PRO A 580 -3.80 4.43 -6.87
C PRO A 580 -3.50 4.81 -5.40
N THR A 581 -4.50 4.74 -4.51
CA THR A 581 -4.43 5.04 -3.07
C THR A 581 -3.49 6.20 -2.67
N PRO A 582 -3.73 7.44 -3.14
CA PRO A 582 -2.80 8.56 -2.95
C PRO A 582 -2.46 8.90 -1.49
N VAL A 583 -3.36 8.59 -0.55
CA VAL A 583 -3.15 8.74 0.90
C VAL A 583 -1.89 8.01 1.40
N ASN A 584 -1.59 6.82 0.88
CA ASN A 584 -0.37 6.07 1.20
C ASN A 584 0.89 6.82 0.74
N LEU A 585 0.85 7.35 -0.48
CA LEU A 585 1.95 8.10 -1.09
C LEU A 585 2.20 9.41 -0.34
N MET A 586 1.14 10.10 0.06
CA MET A 586 1.24 11.32 0.86
C MET A 586 1.80 11.05 2.26
N PHE A 587 1.44 9.92 2.87
CA PHE A 587 2.03 9.48 4.14
C PHE A 587 3.53 9.22 3.98
N LEU A 588 3.93 8.43 2.97
CA LEU A 588 5.35 8.11 2.73
C LEU A 588 6.20 9.35 2.45
N MET A 589 5.68 10.35 1.73
CA MET A 589 6.38 11.64 1.57
C MET A 589 6.51 12.41 2.89
N SER A 590 5.49 12.36 3.76
CA SER A 590 5.54 12.99 5.09
C SER A 590 6.54 12.26 6.00
N TYR A 591 6.58 10.92 5.92
CA TYR A 591 7.53 10.07 6.62
C TYR A 591 8.97 10.34 6.18
N TRP A 592 9.21 10.40 4.86
CA TRP A 592 10.50 10.82 4.30
C TRP A 592 10.91 12.20 4.81
N ALA A 593 10.00 13.17 4.84
CA ALA A 593 10.32 14.54 5.25
C ALA A 593 10.86 14.62 6.69
N GLN A 594 10.43 13.71 7.57
CA GLN A 594 10.93 13.60 8.96
C GLN A 594 12.17 12.71 9.08
N ASN A 595 12.39 11.81 8.14
CA ASN A 595 13.43 10.78 8.18
C ASN A 595 14.45 10.90 7.04
N ARG A 596 14.68 12.11 6.50
CA ARG A 596 15.48 12.34 5.28
C ARG A 596 16.89 11.74 5.30
N SER A 597 17.49 11.63 6.47
CA SER A 597 18.87 11.13 6.66
C SER A 597 18.94 9.63 6.95
N THR A 598 17.82 8.92 6.96
CA THR A 598 17.77 7.47 7.25
C THR A 598 17.50 6.67 5.98
N THR A 599 17.90 5.40 5.99
CA THR A 599 17.60 4.45 4.90
C THR A 599 16.10 4.28 4.70
N LYS A 600 15.33 4.19 5.81
CA LYS A 600 13.86 4.12 5.80
C LYS A 600 13.22 5.33 5.11
N GLY A 601 13.73 6.53 5.37
CA GLY A 601 13.25 7.73 4.68
C GLY A 601 13.51 7.66 3.18
N ALA A 602 14.72 7.27 2.76
CA ALA A 602 15.06 7.11 1.35
C ALA A 602 14.18 6.06 0.65
N GLU A 603 13.90 4.94 1.33
CA GLU A 603 12.98 3.89 0.85
C GLU A 603 11.55 4.39 0.70
N ALA A 604 11.01 5.11 1.68
CA ALA A 604 9.67 5.70 1.59
C ALA A 604 9.51 6.63 0.36
N LEU A 605 10.53 7.46 0.10
CA LEU A 605 10.54 8.30 -1.09
C LEU A 605 10.66 7.47 -2.38
N GLN A 606 11.54 6.46 -2.40
CA GLN A 606 11.71 5.56 -3.55
C GLN A 606 10.39 4.86 -3.91
N MET A 607 9.70 4.28 -2.94
CA MET A 607 8.41 3.61 -3.12
C MET A 607 7.38 4.57 -3.71
N THR A 608 7.35 5.81 -3.22
CA THR A 608 6.43 6.84 -3.71
C THR A 608 6.70 7.22 -5.17
N LEU A 609 7.94 7.62 -5.48
CA LEU A 609 8.31 8.07 -6.83
C LEU A 609 8.24 6.92 -7.84
N HIS A 610 8.55 5.70 -7.43
CA HIS A 610 8.41 4.52 -8.27
C HIS A 610 6.95 4.24 -8.59
N THR A 611 6.08 4.16 -7.57
CA THR A 611 4.64 3.90 -7.77
C THR A 611 4.00 4.94 -8.69
N LEU A 612 4.23 6.24 -8.45
CA LEU A 612 3.73 7.31 -9.32
C LEU A 612 4.25 7.16 -10.77
N ARG A 613 5.53 6.84 -10.95
CA ARG A 613 6.10 6.66 -12.29
C ARG A 613 5.48 5.45 -13.00
N ARG A 614 5.27 4.34 -12.29
CA ARG A 614 4.66 3.14 -12.86
C ARG A 614 3.21 3.35 -13.26
N MET A 615 2.43 4.08 -12.45
CA MET A 615 1.07 4.47 -12.81
C MET A 615 1.03 5.37 -14.06
N ALA A 616 1.84 6.45 -14.09
CA ALA A 616 1.87 7.37 -15.23
C ALA A 616 2.35 6.75 -16.55
N LEU A 617 3.14 5.67 -16.48
CA LEU A 617 3.59 4.90 -17.65
C LEU A 617 2.63 3.74 -17.99
N GLY A 618 1.78 3.34 -17.05
CA GLY A 618 0.79 2.27 -17.20
C GLY A 618 -0.38 2.63 -18.12
N GLY A 619 -1.22 1.65 -18.43
CA GLY A 619 -2.47 1.87 -19.16
C GLY A 619 -3.61 2.41 -18.29
N ILE A 620 -3.44 2.46 -16.96
CA ILE A 620 -4.30 3.25 -16.07
C ILE A 620 -4.25 4.75 -16.38
N HIS A 621 -3.17 5.24 -17.00
CA HIS A 621 -3.08 6.61 -17.51
C HIS A 621 -3.56 6.65 -18.96
N ASP A 622 -4.55 7.48 -19.27
CA ASP A 622 -5.04 7.64 -20.63
C ASP A 622 -4.04 8.46 -21.47
N HIS A 623 -3.19 7.76 -22.20
CA HIS A 623 -2.13 8.40 -23.00
C HIS A 623 -2.65 9.26 -24.16
N VAL A 624 -3.94 9.22 -24.52
CA VAL A 624 -4.48 10.01 -25.65
C VAL A 624 -5.28 11.20 -25.13
N ALA A 625 -6.23 10.95 -24.23
CA ALA A 625 -7.11 11.99 -23.69
C ALA A 625 -6.72 12.41 -22.27
N GLN A 626 -5.59 11.98 -21.72
CA GLN A 626 -5.08 12.46 -20.44
C GLN A 626 -5.93 12.03 -19.23
N GLY A 627 -5.39 12.21 -18.03
CA GLY A 627 -6.05 11.79 -16.78
C GLY A 627 -6.01 10.26 -16.54
N PHE A 628 -6.42 9.86 -15.35
CA PHE A 628 -6.31 8.47 -14.89
C PHE A 628 -7.65 7.75 -14.84
N HIS A 629 -7.64 6.49 -15.24
CA HIS A 629 -8.72 5.54 -14.91
C HIS A 629 -8.64 5.17 -13.41
N ARG A 630 -9.74 4.68 -12.84
CA ARG A 630 -9.88 4.50 -11.39
C ARG A 630 -8.93 3.45 -10.82
N TYR A 631 -8.79 2.30 -11.47
CA TYR A 631 -7.92 1.22 -11.02
C TYR A 631 -7.53 0.26 -12.14
N SER A 632 -6.47 -0.52 -11.92
CA SER A 632 -6.02 -1.57 -12.83
C SER A 632 -6.57 -2.94 -12.40
N THR A 633 -7.05 -3.74 -13.33
CA THR A 633 -7.45 -5.13 -13.09
C THR A 633 -6.27 -6.05 -12.84
N ASP A 634 -5.07 -5.66 -13.30
CA ASP A 634 -3.82 -6.40 -13.16
C ASP A 634 -2.80 -5.71 -12.25
N GLY A 635 -1.73 -6.43 -11.89
CA GLY A 635 -0.64 -5.93 -11.04
C GLY A 635 0.33 -4.97 -11.74
N SER A 636 0.34 -4.89 -13.07
CA SER A 636 1.33 -4.11 -13.83
C SER A 636 0.88 -2.70 -14.21
N TRP A 637 -0.28 -2.26 -13.70
CA TRP A 637 -0.95 -1.01 -14.08
C TRP A 637 -1.34 -0.95 -15.57
N HIS A 638 -1.58 -2.10 -16.21
CA HIS A 638 -1.78 -2.18 -17.66
C HIS A 638 -3.25 -2.04 -18.06
N VAL A 639 -4.13 -2.96 -17.67
CA VAL A 639 -5.53 -2.97 -18.08
C VAL A 639 -6.37 -2.29 -16.99
N PRO A 640 -6.97 -1.12 -17.27
CA PRO A 640 -7.83 -0.46 -16.31
C PRO A 640 -9.26 -1.00 -16.33
N HIS A 641 -10.00 -0.75 -15.25
CA HIS A 641 -11.42 -0.44 -15.40
C HIS A 641 -11.54 1.01 -15.83
N PHE A 642 -12.23 1.27 -16.94
CA PHE A 642 -12.06 2.52 -17.70
C PHE A 642 -12.78 3.75 -17.12
N GLU A 643 -13.51 3.58 -16.02
CA GLU A 643 -14.15 4.68 -15.29
C GLU A 643 -13.11 5.72 -14.84
N LYS A 644 -13.45 7.01 -14.97
CA LYS A 644 -12.59 8.12 -14.51
C LYS A 644 -13.32 8.97 -13.49
N MET A 645 -12.89 8.90 -12.24
CA MET A 645 -13.53 9.58 -11.12
C MET A 645 -12.83 10.90 -10.77
N LEU A 646 -13.60 11.93 -10.42
CA LEU A 646 -13.07 13.24 -10.05
C LEU A 646 -12.16 13.19 -8.82
N TYR A 647 -12.54 12.42 -7.79
CA TYR A 647 -11.75 12.32 -6.55
C TYR A 647 -10.38 11.67 -6.78
N ASP A 648 -10.26 10.74 -7.73
CA ASP A 648 -8.97 10.15 -8.12
C ASP A 648 -8.10 11.18 -8.83
N GLN A 649 -8.67 11.92 -9.79
CA GLN A 649 -7.94 13.01 -10.45
C GLN A 649 -7.43 14.04 -9.45
N ALA A 650 -8.31 14.48 -8.54
CA ALA A 650 -7.99 15.50 -7.56
C ALA A 650 -6.82 15.10 -6.65
N GLN A 651 -6.89 13.90 -6.07
CA GLN A 651 -5.86 13.39 -5.17
C GLN A 651 -4.56 13.07 -5.90
N LEU A 652 -4.62 12.51 -7.11
CA LEU A 652 -3.42 12.25 -7.91
C LEU A 652 -2.73 13.55 -8.32
N ALA A 653 -3.46 14.59 -8.74
CA ALA A 653 -2.87 15.89 -9.05
C ALA A 653 -2.04 16.41 -7.87
N VAL A 654 -2.56 16.28 -6.64
CA VAL A 654 -1.86 16.65 -5.40
C VAL A 654 -0.65 15.75 -5.12
N ALA A 655 -0.77 14.44 -5.32
CA ALA A 655 0.34 13.50 -5.10
C ALA A 655 1.50 13.74 -6.09
N TYR A 656 1.19 13.92 -7.38
CA TYR A 656 2.17 14.21 -8.42
C TYR A 656 2.86 15.57 -8.21
N ILE A 657 2.12 16.63 -7.87
CA ILE A 657 2.78 17.91 -7.61
C ILE A 657 3.63 17.88 -6.33
N SER A 658 3.20 17.14 -5.30
CA SER A 658 4.01 16.91 -4.10
C SER A 658 5.28 16.14 -4.43
N ALA A 659 5.20 15.11 -5.30
CA ALA A 659 6.35 14.37 -5.80
C ALA A 659 7.33 15.28 -6.55
N PHE A 660 6.84 16.23 -7.35
CA PHE A 660 7.68 17.24 -7.98
C PHE A 660 8.40 18.13 -6.95
N GLN A 661 7.70 18.59 -5.91
CA GLN A 661 8.32 19.43 -4.87
C GLN A 661 9.44 18.71 -4.10
N VAL A 662 9.29 17.40 -3.86
CA VAL A 662 10.29 16.63 -3.09
C VAL A 662 11.45 16.11 -3.94
N SER A 663 11.21 15.80 -5.22
CA SER A 663 12.22 15.22 -6.13
C SER A 663 12.88 16.23 -7.07
N GLY A 664 12.19 17.32 -7.40
CA GLY A 664 12.58 18.26 -8.46
C GLY A 664 12.38 17.72 -9.89
N GLU A 665 11.85 16.51 -10.07
CA GLU A 665 11.69 15.89 -11.39
C GLU A 665 10.49 16.46 -12.16
N GLN A 666 10.77 17.16 -13.26
CA GLN A 666 9.74 17.82 -14.10
C GLN A 666 8.64 16.87 -14.58
N PHE A 667 8.95 15.58 -14.75
CA PHE A 667 8.00 14.53 -15.09
C PHE A 667 6.73 14.56 -14.22
N PHE A 668 6.86 14.66 -12.89
CA PHE A 668 5.70 14.65 -12.01
C PHE A 668 4.87 15.94 -12.11
N ALA A 669 5.52 17.08 -12.33
CA ALA A 669 4.80 18.34 -12.60
C ALA A 669 4.02 18.25 -13.92
N ASP A 670 4.59 17.62 -14.95
CA ASP A 670 3.92 17.45 -16.24
C ASP A 670 2.68 16.55 -16.12
N VAL A 671 2.77 15.45 -15.37
CA VAL A 671 1.61 14.58 -15.08
C VAL A 671 0.55 15.31 -14.25
N SER A 672 0.93 16.16 -13.29
CA SER A 672 -0.07 16.95 -12.55
C SER A 672 -0.82 17.94 -13.46
N ARG A 673 -0.15 18.56 -14.45
CA ARG A 673 -0.82 19.41 -15.45
C ARG A 673 -1.69 18.60 -16.40
N ASP A 674 -1.25 17.39 -16.75
CA ASP A 674 -1.99 16.45 -17.58
C ASP A 674 -3.38 16.17 -16.99
N ILE A 675 -3.41 15.81 -15.70
CA ILE A 675 -4.64 15.55 -14.95
C ILE A 675 -5.57 16.78 -14.97
N LEU A 676 -5.06 17.97 -14.66
CA LEU A 676 -5.89 19.18 -14.63
C LEU A 676 -6.40 19.59 -16.02
N ARG A 677 -5.67 19.28 -17.10
CA ARG A 677 -6.17 19.51 -18.47
C ARG A 677 -7.35 18.61 -18.78
N TYR A 678 -7.28 17.33 -18.42
CA TYR A 678 -8.43 16.41 -18.55
C TYR A 678 -9.63 16.93 -17.76
N VAL A 679 -9.46 17.24 -16.47
CA VAL A 679 -10.56 17.73 -15.62
C VAL A 679 -11.15 19.04 -16.17
N SER A 680 -10.31 19.97 -16.64
CA SER A 680 -10.78 21.24 -17.22
C SER A 680 -11.58 21.04 -18.51
N ARG A 681 -11.27 20.02 -19.30
CA ARG A 681 -11.90 19.77 -20.60
C ARG A 681 -13.17 18.92 -20.47
N ASP A 682 -13.13 17.88 -19.66
CA ASP A 682 -14.15 16.81 -19.67
C ASP A 682 -15.01 16.76 -18.40
N LEU A 683 -14.47 17.14 -17.24
CA LEU A 683 -15.18 17.09 -15.95
C LEU A 683 -15.50 18.47 -15.36
N SER A 684 -15.64 19.50 -16.20
CA SER A 684 -15.90 20.87 -15.74
C SER A 684 -17.21 21.44 -16.30
N ASP A 685 -17.92 22.17 -15.45
CA ASP A 685 -19.03 23.02 -15.86
C ASP A 685 -18.63 24.51 -15.96
N LYS A 686 -19.38 25.27 -16.78
CA LYS A 686 -19.16 26.71 -16.98
C LYS A 686 -19.45 27.54 -15.74
N SER A 687 -20.28 27.06 -14.82
CA SER A 687 -20.55 27.68 -13.51
C SER A 687 -19.35 27.63 -12.56
N GLY A 688 -18.34 26.81 -12.86
CA GLY A 688 -17.13 26.63 -12.05
C GLY A 688 -17.08 25.32 -11.26
N GLY A 689 -18.18 24.57 -11.21
CA GLY A 689 -18.24 23.23 -10.63
C GLY A 689 -17.54 22.17 -11.48
N PHE A 690 -17.39 20.98 -10.88
CA PHE A 690 -16.82 19.80 -11.50
C PHE A 690 -17.78 18.61 -11.40
N TYR A 691 -17.94 17.90 -12.52
CA TYR A 691 -18.73 16.67 -12.65
C TYR A 691 -18.06 15.49 -11.96
N SER A 692 -18.85 14.52 -11.50
CA SER A 692 -18.37 13.44 -10.63
C SER A 692 -17.51 12.42 -11.38
N ALA A 693 -17.92 11.98 -12.58
CA ALA A 693 -17.23 10.91 -13.29
C ALA A 693 -17.55 10.79 -14.79
N GLU A 694 -16.70 10.07 -15.52
CA GLU A 694 -16.94 9.55 -16.89
C GLU A 694 -17.04 8.02 -16.84
N ASP A 695 -18.06 7.46 -17.51
CA ASP A 695 -18.42 6.03 -17.52
C ASP A 695 -17.31 5.15 -18.11
N ALA A 696 -17.20 3.91 -17.65
CA ALA A 696 -16.32 2.89 -18.23
C ALA A 696 -16.85 2.41 -19.59
N ASP A 697 -18.18 2.41 -19.76
CA ASP A 697 -18.87 1.81 -20.89
C ASP A 697 -19.23 2.82 -21.99
N SER A 698 -19.01 2.44 -23.24
CA SER A 698 -19.39 3.23 -24.41
C SER A 698 -19.76 2.34 -25.59
N ALA A 699 -20.55 2.88 -26.53
CA ALA A 699 -20.84 2.16 -27.76
C ALA A 699 -19.58 2.09 -28.64
N PRO A 700 -19.21 0.92 -29.20
CA PRO A 700 -18.00 0.79 -30.01
C PRO A 700 -18.09 1.54 -31.35
N ALA A 701 -19.31 1.81 -31.83
CA ALA A 701 -19.56 2.61 -33.02
C ALA A 701 -20.92 3.32 -32.93
N ALA A 702 -21.08 4.41 -33.67
CA ALA A 702 -22.35 5.14 -33.74
C ALA A 702 -23.48 4.21 -34.23
N GLY A 703 -24.62 4.22 -33.53
CA GLY A 703 -25.78 3.39 -33.85
C GLY A 703 -25.76 1.97 -33.30
N VAL A 704 -24.68 1.56 -32.60
CA VAL A 704 -24.64 0.29 -31.86
C VAL A 704 -25.22 0.52 -30.46
N ALA A 705 -26.29 -0.21 -30.10
CA ALA A 705 -26.94 -0.08 -28.80
C ALA A 705 -26.14 -0.75 -27.66
N GLU A 706 -25.44 -1.84 -27.96
CA GLU A 706 -24.63 -2.56 -26.97
C GLU A 706 -23.37 -1.75 -26.63
N LYS A 707 -23.25 -1.34 -25.37
CA LYS A 707 -22.03 -0.73 -24.84
C LYS A 707 -21.01 -1.80 -24.42
N ARG A 708 -19.74 -1.44 -24.44
CA ARG A 708 -18.63 -2.27 -23.96
C ARG A 708 -17.66 -1.42 -23.14
N GLU A 709 -17.10 -2.03 -22.11
CA GLU A 709 -16.08 -1.39 -21.27
C GLU A 709 -14.86 -1.00 -22.12
N GLY A 710 -14.40 0.24 -21.97
CA GLY A 710 -13.18 0.74 -22.61
C GLY A 710 -13.27 0.99 -24.12
N ALA A 711 -14.42 0.77 -24.77
CA ALA A 711 -14.56 0.87 -26.22
C ALA A 711 -14.12 2.24 -26.81
N PHE A 712 -14.32 3.32 -26.04
CA PHE A 712 -13.86 4.66 -26.40
C PHE A 712 -12.33 4.81 -26.39
N CYS A 713 -11.63 4.06 -25.54
CA CYS A 713 -10.22 4.24 -25.19
C CYS A 713 -9.26 3.30 -25.93
N VAL A 714 -9.72 2.10 -26.30
CA VAL A 714 -8.88 1.04 -26.89
C VAL A 714 -8.71 1.16 -28.40
N TRP A 715 -7.68 0.50 -28.94
CA TRP A 715 -7.30 0.57 -30.35
C TRP A 715 -6.89 -0.77 -30.93
N THR A 716 -7.30 -1.04 -32.17
CA THR A 716 -6.72 -2.13 -32.96
C THR A 716 -5.39 -1.69 -33.59
N ALA A 717 -4.50 -2.65 -33.85
CA ALA A 717 -3.26 -2.36 -34.57
C ALA A 717 -3.53 -1.85 -36.01
N SER A 718 -4.57 -2.35 -36.67
CA SER A 718 -4.97 -1.92 -38.01
C SER A 718 -5.39 -0.45 -38.04
N GLU A 719 -6.21 0.01 -37.09
CA GLU A 719 -6.62 1.42 -37.00
C GLU A 719 -5.40 2.34 -36.85
N LEU A 720 -4.42 1.96 -36.02
CA LEU A 720 -3.21 2.75 -35.83
C LEU A 720 -2.33 2.80 -37.08
N ARG A 721 -2.22 1.68 -37.82
CA ARG A 721 -1.47 1.63 -39.09
C ARG A 721 -2.09 2.49 -40.18
N GLU A 722 -3.42 2.53 -40.24
CA GLU A 722 -4.17 3.39 -41.16
C GLU A 722 -3.99 4.88 -40.80
N LEU A 723 -4.19 5.22 -39.52
CA LEU A 723 -4.14 6.60 -39.03
C LEU A 723 -2.72 7.21 -39.08
N LEU A 724 -1.69 6.39 -38.82
CA LEU A 724 -0.30 6.81 -38.65
C LEU A 724 0.60 6.27 -39.77
N GLY A 725 0.08 6.23 -41.00
CA GLY A 725 0.74 5.62 -42.17
C GLY A 725 1.92 6.41 -42.76
N GLU A 726 2.19 7.62 -42.29
CA GLU A 726 3.26 8.49 -42.80
C GLU A 726 4.65 7.87 -42.58
N VAL A 727 5.51 7.92 -43.61
CA VAL A 727 6.89 7.45 -43.54
C VAL A 727 7.73 8.43 -42.72
N VAL A 728 8.52 7.90 -41.79
CA VAL A 728 9.42 8.72 -40.96
C VAL A 728 10.74 8.93 -41.71
N GLU A 729 10.96 10.16 -42.16
CA GLU A 729 12.21 10.55 -42.82
C GLU A 729 13.41 10.30 -41.90
N GLY A 730 14.43 9.61 -42.43
CA GLY A 730 15.65 9.26 -41.70
C GLY A 730 15.54 8.04 -40.78
N ALA A 731 14.36 7.42 -40.64
CA ALA A 731 14.21 6.19 -39.87
C ALA A 731 14.71 4.95 -40.64
N THR A 732 15.22 3.97 -39.90
CA THR A 732 15.69 2.71 -40.48
C THR A 732 14.56 1.98 -41.20
N LEU A 733 14.87 1.36 -42.35
CA LEU A 733 13.96 0.47 -43.09
C LEU A 733 12.64 1.11 -43.58
N GLY A 734 12.59 2.44 -43.72
CA GLY A 734 11.38 3.12 -44.17
C GLY A 734 10.22 3.01 -43.18
N ALA A 735 10.52 2.93 -41.88
CA ALA A 735 9.54 2.83 -40.81
C ALA A 735 8.49 3.95 -40.88
N ARG A 736 7.25 3.61 -40.57
CA ARG A 736 6.13 4.55 -40.50
C ARG A 736 5.96 5.09 -39.08
N GLN A 737 5.22 6.20 -38.93
CA GLN A 737 4.88 6.75 -37.62
C GLN A 737 4.16 5.72 -36.74
N ALA A 738 3.31 4.88 -37.33
CA ALA A 738 2.66 3.74 -36.67
C ALA A 738 3.67 2.79 -36.02
N ASP A 739 4.75 2.42 -36.71
CA ASP A 739 5.72 1.46 -36.19
C ASP A 739 6.44 2.01 -34.95
N VAL A 740 6.79 3.31 -34.98
CA VAL A 740 7.39 4.01 -33.83
C VAL A 740 6.43 4.06 -32.65
N PHE A 741 5.17 4.43 -32.89
CA PHE A 741 4.14 4.55 -31.87
C PHE A 741 3.78 3.20 -31.24
N MET A 742 3.54 2.19 -32.08
CA MET A 742 3.19 0.83 -31.66
C MET A 742 4.30 0.19 -30.85
N HIS A 743 5.57 0.39 -31.24
CA HIS A 743 6.70 -0.08 -30.44
C HIS A 743 6.69 0.59 -29.06
N HIS A 744 6.69 1.91 -29.01
CA HIS A 744 6.72 2.68 -27.75
C HIS A 744 5.62 2.25 -26.76
N TYR A 745 4.39 2.10 -27.25
CA TYR A 745 3.21 1.76 -26.45
C TYR A 745 2.90 0.25 -26.35
N GLY A 746 3.78 -0.62 -26.84
CA GLY A 746 3.60 -2.07 -26.75
C GLY A 746 2.33 -2.60 -27.40
N VAL A 747 1.91 -2.00 -28.52
CA VAL A 747 0.75 -2.43 -29.31
C VAL A 747 1.09 -3.73 -30.03
N LYS A 748 0.17 -4.70 -29.99
CA LYS A 748 0.26 -6.00 -30.64
C LYS A 748 -0.85 -6.15 -31.68
N GLU A 749 -0.57 -6.93 -32.73
CA GLU A 749 -1.53 -7.17 -33.82
C GLU A 749 -2.82 -7.84 -33.33
N GLN A 750 -2.71 -8.77 -32.38
CA GLN A 750 -3.80 -9.54 -31.80
C GLN A 750 -4.43 -8.88 -30.56
N GLY A 751 -4.02 -7.66 -30.21
CA GLY A 751 -4.35 -7.03 -28.92
C GLY A 751 -3.35 -7.37 -27.83
N ASN A 752 -3.38 -6.59 -26.74
CA ASN A 752 -2.39 -6.68 -25.66
C ASN A 752 -2.98 -6.93 -24.26
N ASP A 753 -4.30 -7.13 -24.15
CA ASP A 753 -4.95 -7.53 -22.90
C ASP A 753 -4.61 -9.00 -22.53
N PRO A 754 -3.97 -9.25 -21.37
CA PRO A 754 -3.63 -10.59 -20.91
C PRO A 754 -4.85 -11.41 -20.44
N HIS A 755 -5.98 -10.78 -20.12
CA HIS A 755 -7.16 -11.45 -19.59
C HIS A 755 -8.16 -11.88 -20.67
N GLY A 756 -8.01 -11.35 -21.89
CA GLY A 756 -8.79 -11.73 -23.07
C GLY A 756 -10.21 -11.17 -23.10
N GLU A 757 -10.49 -10.18 -22.25
CA GLU A 757 -11.76 -9.44 -22.21
C GLU A 757 -11.83 -8.44 -23.37
N LEU A 758 -10.69 -7.89 -23.78
CA LEU A 758 -10.52 -6.92 -24.87
C LEU A 758 -9.90 -7.57 -26.11
N GLN A 759 -10.53 -8.62 -26.65
CA GLN A 759 -9.99 -9.38 -27.78
C GLN A 759 -9.69 -8.50 -29.00
N GLY A 760 -8.46 -8.59 -29.53
CA GLY A 760 -8.02 -7.81 -30.69
C GLY A 760 -7.74 -6.33 -30.40
N GLN A 761 -7.96 -5.88 -29.17
CA GLN A 761 -7.82 -4.49 -28.76
C GLN A 761 -6.54 -4.27 -27.95
N ASN A 762 -6.01 -3.05 -28.02
CA ASN A 762 -4.81 -2.64 -27.30
C ASN A 762 -5.13 -1.51 -26.33
N VAL A 763 -4.70 -1.71 -25.08
CA VAL A 763 -4.56 -0.65 -24.08
C VAL A 763 -3.17 -0.08 -24.20
N LEU A 764 -3.05 1.24 -24.38
CA LEU A 764 -1.76 1.91 -24.55
C LEU A 764 -1.00 1.90 -23.22
N ILE A 765 0.22 1.37 -23.22
CA ILE A 765 1.11 1.32 -22.06
C ILE A 765 2.53 1.59 -22.51
N VAL A 766 3.27 2.49 -21.85
CA VAL A 766 4.65 2.77 -22.24
C VAL A 766 5.54 1.57 -21.89
N ARG A 767 5.92 0.78 -22.91
CA ARG A 767 6.79 -0.38 -22.76
C ARG A 767 8.27 -0.06 -22.96
N TYR A 768 8.56 0.93 -23.80
CA TYR A 768 9.93 1.34 -24.09
C TYR A 768 10.06 2.85 -23.93
N SER A 769 11.17 3.30 -23.35
CA SER A 769 11.44 4.74 -23.21
C SER A 769 11.61 5.42 -24.57
N VAL A 770 11.55 6.75 -24.60
CA VAL A 770 11.77 7.52 -25.83
C VAL A 770 13.20 7.31 -26.37
N GLU A 771 14.18 7.09 -25.49
CA GLU A 771 15.57 6.79 -25.85
C GLU A 771 15.71 5.42 -26.51
N LEU A 772 15.09 4.38 -25.93
CA LEU A 772 15.09 3.04 -26.52
C LEU A 772 14.35 3.00 -27.85
N THR A 773 13.23 3.73 -27.94
CA THR A 773 12.46 3.89 -29.18
C THR A 773 13.30 4.59 -30.25
N ALA A 774 13.98 5.68 -29.89
CA ALA A 774 14.87 6.41 -30.78
C ALA A 774 16.01 5.52 -31.32
N ALA A 775 16.67 4.77 -30.43
CA ALA A 775 17.73 3.83 -30.80
C ALA A 775 17.23 2.73 -31.75
N ARG A 776 16.02 2.17 -31.51
CA ARG A 776 15.43 1.13 -32.35
C ARG A 776 15.21 1.58 -33.79
N PHE A 777 14.75 2.81 -33.99
CA PHE A 777 14.38 3.34 -35.31
C PHE A 777 15.43 4.26 -35.94
N GLY A 778 16.61 4.43 -35.30
CA GLY A 778 17.70 5.22 -35.84
C GLY A 778 17.39 6.73 -35.95
N VAL A 779 16.44 7.24 -35.16
CA VAL A 779 16.03 8.65 -35.16
C VAL A 779 16.40 9.32 -33.84
N SER A 780 16.40 10.65 -33.80
CA SER A 780 16.70 11.38 -32.55
C SER A 780 15.55 11.27 -31.53
N VAL A 781 15.89 11.37 -30.24
CA VAL A 781 14.89 11.42 -29.15
C VAL A 781 13.87 12.54 -29.38
N ALA A 782 14.33 13.73 -29.79
CA ALA A 782 13.45 14.85 -30.09
C ALA A 782 12.46 14.54 -31.22
N LYS A 783 12.90 13.79 -32.26
CA LYS A 783 12.02 13.35 -33.35
C LYS A 783 10.99 12.35 -32.86
N VAL A 784 11.37 11.37 -32.03
CA VAL A 784 10.41 10.43 -31.41
C VAL A 784 9.38 11.18 -30.59
N THR A 785 9.80 12.11 -29.72
CA THR A 785 8.87 12.92 -28.92
C THR A 785 7.88 13.68 -29.80
N GLN A 786 8.34 14.28 -30.91
CA GLN A 786 7.48 14.96 -31.87
C GLN A 786 6.48 13.99 -32.54
N LEU A 787 6.96 12.81 -32.98
CA LEU A 787 6.13 11.79 -33.62
C LEU A 787 5.04 11.25 -32.68
N LEU A 788 5.39 10.98 -31.42
CA LEU A 788 4.44 10.50 -30.42
C LEU A 788 3.39 11.58 -30.07
N ALA A 789 3.81 12.85 -29.94
CA ALA A 789 2.87 13.95 -29.73
C ALA A 789 1.88 14.10 -30.89
N SER A 790 2.40 14.16 -32.13
CA SER A 790 1.55 14.23 -33.32
C SER A 790 0.61 13.03 -33.47
N ALA A 791 1.07 11.83 -33.10
CA ALA A 791 0.23 10.63 -33.13
C ALA A 791 -0.92 10.73 -32.12
N ARG A 792 -0.64 11.15 -30.87
CA ARG A 792 -1.69 11.39 -29.86
C ARG A 792 -2.70 12.44 -30.33
N ASP A 793 -2.26 13.53 -30.96
CA ASP A 793 -3.16 14.56 -31.49
C ASP A 793 -4.10 14.01 -32.58
N LYS A 794 -3.56 13.21 -33.52
CA LYS A 794 -4.37 12.52 -34.55
C LYS A 794 -5.37 11.54 -33.92
N MET A 795 -4.96 10.79 -32.90
CA MET A 795 -5.82 9.85 -32.18
C MET A 795 -6.88 10.55 -31.34
N ALA A 796 -6.57 11.68 -30.73
CA ALA A 796 -7.53 12.51 -30.01
C ALA A 796 -8.62 13.04 -30.95
N ALA A 797 -8.25 13.50 -32.15
CA ALA A 797 -9.22 13.92 -33.17
C ALA A 797 -10.15 12.78 -33.61
N VAL A 798 -9.65 11.55 -33.70
CA VAL A 798 -10.50 10.38 -33.96
C VAL A 798 -11.46 10.12 -32.78
N ARG A 799 -10.99 10.24 -31.54
CA ARG A 799 -11.84 10.06 -30.35
C ARG A 799 -12.99 11.06 -30.27
N GLU A 800 -12.84 12.27 -30.81
CA GLU A 800 -13.95 13.23 -30.89
C GLU A 800 -15.15 12.72 -31.70
N SER A 801 -14.92 11.78 -32.63
CA SER A 801 -15.97 11.17 -33.45
C SER A 801 -16.55 9.88 -32.88
N ARG A 802 -15.91 9.27 -31.87
CA ARG A 802 -16.39 8.05 -31.23
C ARG A 802 -17.55 8.38 -30.28
N PRO A 803 -18.54 7.46 -30.11
CA PRO A 803 -19.53 7.61 -29.05
C PRO A 803 -18.84 7.77 -27.70
N ARG A 804 -19.05 8.91 -27.04
CA ARG A 804 -18.42 9.18 -25.74
C ARG A 804 -19.05 8.30 -24.66
N PRO A 805 -18.28 7.91 -23.64
CA PRO A 805 -18.87 7.35 -22.43
C PRO A 805 -19.83 8.36 -21.80
N HIS A 806 -20.79 7.85 -21.04
CA HIS A 806 -21.73 8.72 -20.34
C HIS A 806 -20.98 9.59 -19.30
N LEU A 807 -21.37 10.85 -19.20
CA LEU A 807 -20.82 11.78 -18.21
C LEU A 807 -21.81 11.87 -17.05
N ASP A 808 -21.39 11.49 -15.84
CA ASP A 808 -22.18 11.74 -14.64
C ASP A 808 -22.06 13.22 -14.27
N THR A 809 -23.12 13.97 -14.58
CA THR A 809 -23.16 15.43 -14.40
C THR A 809 -23.42 15.87 -12.96
N LYS A 810 -23.55 14.92 -12.03
CA LYS A 810 -23.67 15.21 -10.59
C LYS A 810 -22.41 15.92 -10.11
N MET A 811 -22.59 17.01 -9.37
CA MET A 811 -21.50 17.79 -8.79
C MET A 811 -21.59 17.68 -7.27
N LEU A 812 -20.69 16.88 -6.69
CA LEU A 812 -20.63 16.59 -5.25
C LEU A 812 -19.74 17.60 -4.51
N ALA A 813 -20.19 18.10 -3.35
CA ALA A 813 -19.45 19.07 -2.57
C ALA A 813 -18.07 18.55 -2.14
N SER A 814 -18.02 17.34 -1.56
CA SER A 814 -16.78 16.65 -1.17
C SER A 814 -15.74 16.56 -2.29
N TRP A 815 -16.13 16.08 -3.47
CA TRP A 815 -15.20 15.87 -4.61
C TRP A 815 -14.79 17.18 -5.26
N ASN A 816 -15.70 18.17 -5.31
CA ASN A 816 -15.35 19.53 -5.72
C ASN A 816 -14.36 20.18 -4.74
N GLY A 817 -14.47 19.90 -3.43
CA GLY A 817 -13.50 20.32 -2.41
C GLY A 817 -12.11 19.73 -2.63
N LEU A 818 -12.03 18.42 -2.92
CA LEU A 818 -10.76 17.78 -3.31
C LEU A 818 -10.19 18.39 -4.59
N MET A 819 -11.02 18.63 -5.61
CA MET A 819 -10.52 19.16 -6.87
C MET A 819 -10.08 20.62 -6.75
N LEU A 820 -10.77 21.41 -5.93
CA LEU A 820 -10.34 22.76 -5.55
C LEU A 820 -8.93 22.71 -4.93
N SER A 821 -8.67 21.79 -3.99
CA SER A 821 -7.33 21.55 -3.44
C SER A 821 -6.31 21.25 -4.55
N GLY A 822 -6.62 20.36 -5.50
CA GLY A 822 -5.73 20.04 -6.61
C GLY A 822 -5.36 21.25 -7.47
N TYR A 823 -6.33 22.07 -7.89
CA TYR A 823 -6.03 23.31 -8.64
C TYR A 823 -5.24 24.32 -7.81
N ALA A 824 -5.59 24.51 -6.54
CA ALA A 824 -4.91 25.45 -5.65
C ALA A 824 -3.44 25.06 -5.45
N ARG A 825 -3.17 23.79 -5.11
CA ARG A 825 -1.81 23.31 -4.86
C ARG A 825 -0.97 23.26 -6.12
N VAL A 826 -1.49 22.76 -7.24
CA VAL A 826 -0.75 22.75 -8.51
C VAL A 826 -0.48 24.17 -9.00
N GLY A 827 -1.48 25.05 -8.95
CA GLY A 827 -1.34 26.46 -9.32
C GLY A 827 -0.30 27.19 -8.47
N ALA A 828 -0.27 26.95 -7.16
CA ALA A 828 0.71 27.55 -6.25
C ALA A 828 2.14 27.09 -6.54
N VAL A 829 2.35 25.78 -6.66
CA VAL A 829 3.70 25.19 -6.87
C VAL A 829 4.27 25.58 -8.22
N LEU A 830 3.45 25.54 -9.27
CA LEU A 830 3.87 25.89 -10.63
C LEU A 830 3.81 27.39 -10.92
N ARG A 831 3.28 28.18 -9.98
CA ARG A 831 3.04 29.62 -10.10
C ARG A 831 2.16 29.97 -11.30
N ASP A 832 1.15 29.15 -11.55
CA ASP A 832 0.20 29.32 -12.66
C ASP A 832 -1.08 30.01 -12.16
N GLN A 833 -1.24 31.27 -12.58
CA GLN A 833 -2.38 32.10 -12.17
C GLN A 833 -3.71 31.62 -12.76
N ALA A 834 -3.71 30.97 -13.93
CA ALA A 834 -4.94 30.46 -14.52
C ALA A 834 -5.50 29.29 -13.68
N LEU A 835 -4.62 28.43 -13.15
CA LEU A 835 -5.01 27.35 -12.25
C LEU A 835 -5.55 27.89 -10.91
N LEU A 836 -4.93 28.93 -10.35
CA LEU A 836 -5.42 29.58 -9.12
C LEU A 836 -6.79 30.26 -9.33
N GLN A 837 -7.00 30.91 -10.48
CA GLN A 837 -8.30 31.46 -10.84
C GLN A 837 -9.35 30.34 -10.97
N ARG A 838 -8.99 29.20 -11.56
CA ARG A 838 -9.89 28.04 -11.67
C ARG A 838 -10.26 27.46 -10.29
N ALA A 839 -9.32 27.41 -9.34
CA ALA A 839 -9.59 27.04 -7.95
C ALA A 839 -10.54 28.04 -7.27
N THR A 840 -10.33 29.34 -7.49
CA THR A 840 -11.19 30.40 -6.96
C THR A 840 -12.63 30.28 -7.49
N SER A 841 -12.80 30.00 -8.78
CA SER A 841 -14.13 29.75 -9.36
C SER A 841 -14.81 28.52 -8.76
N ALA A 842 -14.07 27.46 -8.45
CA ALA A 842 -14.62 26.28 -7.78
C ALA A 842 -15.09 26.60 -6.35
N ALA A 843 -14.32 27.38 -5.59
CA ALA A 843 -14.72 27.84 -4.26
C ALA A 843 -16.03 28.64 -4.30
N ARG A 844 -16.14 29.59 -5.24
CA ARG A 844 -17.35 30.39 -5.44
C ARG A 844 -18.54 29.54 -5.87
N PHE A 845 -18.32 28.56 -6.73
CA PHE A 845 -19.36 27.61 -7.13
C PHE A 845 -19.93 26.86 -5.92
N LEU A 846 -19.04 26.28 -5.07
CA LEU A 846 -19.45 25.58 -3.85
C LEU A 846 -20.26 26.51 -2.93
N GLN A 847 -19.83 27.75 -2.74
CA GLN A 847 -20.50 28.73 -1.89
C GLN A 847 -21.86 29.16 -2.44
N THR A 848 -22.03 29.17 -3.76
CA THR A 848 -23.25 29.63 -4.43
C THR A 848 -24.30 28.53 -4.55
N HIS A 849 -23.88 27.29 -4.85
CA HIS A 849 -24.78 26.22 -5.26
C HIS A 849 -24.87 25.04 -4.28
N LEU A 850 -23.88 24.89 -3.40
CA LEU A 850 -23.76 23.76 -2.47
C LEU A 850 -23.67 24.20 -1.00
N TRP A 851 -23.93 25.48 -0.73
CA TRP A 851 -24.06 26.03 0.62
C TRP A 851 -25.42 26.71 0.76
N ASP A 852 -26.24 26.21 1.68
CA ASP A 852 -27.48 26.87 2.08
C ASP A 852 -27.13 27.91 3.15
N ALA A 853 -27.10 29.18 2.74
CA ALA A 853 -26.75 30.29 3.63
C ALA A 853 -27.80 30.57 4.71
N GLU A 854 -29.07 30.22 4.49
CA GLU A 854 -30.15 30.45 5.45
C GLU A 854 -30.09 29.41 6.58
N ARG A 855 -29.98 28.13 6.21
CA ARG A 855 -29.88 27.01 7.15
C ARG A 855 -28.46 26.81 7.69
N ARG A 856 -27.48 27.43 7.04
CA ARG A 856 -26.03 27.26 7.31
C ARG A 856 -25.64 25.79 7.29
N VAL A 857 -25.99 25.11 6.21
CA VAL A 857 -25.65 23.70 5.96
C VAL A 857 -25.11 23.54 4.54
N MET A 858 -24.13 22.66 4.38
CA MET A 858 -23.71 22.19 3.06
C MET A 858 -24.82 21.32 2.47
N LEU A 859 -24.97 21.39 1.15
CA LEU A 859 -25.75 20.44 0.36
C LEU A 859 -24.79 19.41 -0.24
N ARG A 860 -25.24 18.17 -0.38
CA ARG A 860 -24.41 17.07 -0.90
C ARG A 860 -24.09 17.26 -2.38
N SER A 861 -25.12 17.50 -3.17
CA SER A 861 -25.05 17.45 -4.64
C SER A 861 -25.85 18.58 -5.28
N CYS A 862 -25.52 18.86 -6.53
CA CYS A 862 -26.34 19.56 -7.50
C CYS A 862 -26.10 18.93 -8.87
N TYR A 863 -26.90 19.30 -9.87
CA TYR A 863 -26.92 18.66 -11.18
C TYR A 863 -26.89 19.70 -12.28
N ARG A 864 -26.66 19.23 -13.51
CA ARG A 864 -26.85 20.04 -14.70
C ARG A 864 -28.25 19.81 -15.25
N GLY A 865 -29.02 20.90 -15.37
CA GLY A 865 -30.34 20.90 -16.02
C GLY A 865 -30.25 20.81 -17.54
N ASP A 866 -31.41 20.60 -18.17
CA ASP A 866 -31.54 20.48 -19.62
C ASP A 866 -31.21 21.80 -20.35
N GLU A 867 -31.42 22.94 -19.70
CA GLU A 867 -31.06 24.27 -20.21
C GLU A 867 -29.63 24.69 -19.81
N MET A 868 -28.83 23.75 -19.30
CA MET A 868 -27.43 23.92 -18.88
C MET A 868 -27.23 24.81 -17.64
N GLU A 869 -28.28 24.99 -16.86
CA GLU A 869 -28.30 25.61 -15.54
C GLU A 869 -27.89 24.61 -14.44
N VAL A 870 -27.57 25.15 -13.26
CA VAL A 870 -27.33 24.34 -12.07
C VAL A 870 -28.67 24.10 -11.39
N GLU A 871 -29.07 22.83 -11.27
CA GLU A 871 -30.31 22.42 -10.65
C GLU A 871 -30.08 21.72 -9.30
N GLN A 872 -31.10 21.79 -8.45
CA GLN A 872 -31.19 21.06 -7.19
C GLN A 872 -32.37 20.09 -7.25
N THR A 873 -32.32 19.02 -6.46
CA THR A 873 -33.51 18.17 -6.28
C THR A 873 -34.59 18.94 -5.52
N SER A 874 -35.85 18.52 -5.67
CA SER A 874 -36.99 19.13 -4.97
C SER A 874 -36.81 19.09 -3.44
N THR A 875 -36.15 18.04 -2.94
CA THR A 875 -35.73 17.90 -1.54
C THR A 875 -34.20 17.69 -1.50
N PRO A 876 -33.41 18.77 -1.37
CA PRO A 876 -31.96 18.68 -1.37
C PRO A 876 -31.42 17.79 -0.26
N ILE A 877 -30.43 16.96 -0.59
CA ILE A 877 -29.74 16.11 0.38
C ILE A 877 -28.76 16.99 1.17
N SER A 878 -28.88 16.97 2.49
CA SER A 878 -27.94 17.66 3.38
C SER A 878 -26.56 17.01 3.30
N GLY A 879 -25.50 17.82 3.34
CA GLY A 879 -24.13 17.34 3.28
C GLY A 879 -23.76 16.47 4.47
N PHE A 880 -22.93 15.47 4.21
CA PHE A 880 -22.35 14.57 5.19
C PHE A 880 -21.02 15.12 5.72
N LEU A 881 -20.43 14.47 6.72
CA LEU A 881 -19.14 14.88 7.29
C LEU A 881 -18.06 15.16 6.23
N GLU A 882 -17.98 14.34 5.20
CA GLU A 882 -17.01 14.46 4.09
C GLU A 882 -17.19 15.73 3.26
N ASP A 883 -18.42 16.24 3.10
CA ASP A 883 -18.67 17.48 2.36
C ASP A 883 -18.10 18.70 3.10
N TYR A 884 -18.14 18.69 4.43
CA TYR A 884 -17.53 19.76 5.24
C TYR A 884 -16.01 19.62 5.29
N ALA A 885 -15.51 18.43 5.61
CA ALA A 885 -14.08 18.21 5.82
C ALA A 885 -13.25 18.45 4.55
N LEU A 886 -13.73 17.95 3.40
CA LEU A 886 -12.99 18.02 2.14
C LEU A 886 -13.09 19.41 1.48
N VAL A 887 -14.22 20.11 1.62
CA VAL A 887 -14.32 21.52 1.20
C VAL A 887 -13.46 22.42 2.07
N ALA A 888 -13.48 22.26 3.40
CA ALA A 888 -12.62 23.02 4.29
C ALA A 888 -11.13 22.81 3.97
N CYS A 889 -10.72 21.57 3.64
CA CYS A 889 -9.35 21.27 3.21
C CYS A 889 -8.97 22.04 1.94
N GLY A 890 -9.83 22.03 0.92
CA GLY A 890 -9.64 22.79 -0.30
C GLY A 890 -9.53 24.30 -0.06
N LEU A 891 -10.43 24.86 0.77
CA LEU A 891 -10.42 26.29 1.10
C LEU A 891 -9.15 26.71 1.83
N LEU A 892 -8.64 25.87 2.73
CA LEU A 892 -7.36 26.12 3.39
C LEU A 892 -6.18 26.07 2.40
N ASP A 893 -6.19 25.15 1.43
CA ASP A 893 -5.18 25.11 0.36
C ASP A 893 -5.25 26.34 -0.55
N LEU A 894 -6.46 26.82 -0.86
CA LEU A 894 -6.67 28.04 -1.63
C LEU A 894 -6.22 29.27 -0.86
N TYR A 895 -6.50 29.34 0.45
CA TYR A 895 -5.98 30.39 1.31
C TYR A 895 -4.45 30.37 1.33
N GLU A 896 -3.80 29.22 1.46
CA GLU A 896 -2.34 29.13 1.40
C GLU A 896 -1.77 29.59 0.06
N ALA A 897 -2.47 29.30 -1.03
CA ALA A 897 -2.05 29.67 -2.38
C ALA A 897 -2.24 31.16 -2.69
N THR A 898 -3.26 31.81 -2.13
CA THR A 898 -3.69 33.18 -2.52
C THR A 898 -3.53 34.21 -1.41
N LEU A 899 -3.48 33.78 -0.15
CA LEU A 899 -3.57 34.58 1.07
C LEU A 899 -4.87 35.39 1.20
N ASP A 900 -5.91 35.04 0.45
CA ASP A 900 -7.21 35.67 0.58
C ASP A 900 -7.98 35.13 1.79
N THR A 901 -8.11 35.99 2.80
CA THR A 901 -8.74 35.67 4.09
C THR A 901 -10.23 35.33 4.02
N GLU A 902 -10.91 35.58 2.89
CA GLU A 902 -12.28 35.09 2.67
C GLU A 902 -12.35 33.57 2.79
N TRP A 903 -11.41 32.85 2.15
CA TRP A 903 -11.40 31.39 2.14
C TRP A 903 -11.09 30.80 3.51
N LEU A 904 -10.18 31.44 4.27
CA LEU A 904 -9.90 31.04 5.65
C LEU A 904 -11.13 31.20 6.56
N ARG A 905 -11.86 32.32 6.43
CA ARG A 905 -13.07 32.58 7.21
C ARG A 905 -14.16 31.56 6.90
N TRP A 906 -14.35 31.21 5.64
CA TRP A 906 -15.34 30.22 5.26
C TRP A 906 -14.93 28.80 5.68
N ALA A 907 -13.64 28.44 5.60
CA ALA A 907 -13.15 27.17 6.15
C ALA A 907 -13.39 27.06 7.66
N GLU A 908 -13.19 28.15 8.43
CA GLU A 908 -13.50 28.18 9.86
C GLU A 908 -15.02 28.04 10.13
N GLU A 909 -15.87 28.69 9.33
CA GLU A 909 -17.31 28.51 9.41
C GLU A 909 -17.73 27.06 9.16
N LEU A 910 -17.21 26.43 8.11
CA LEU A 910 -17.50 25.03 7.82
C LEU A 910 -17.04 24.10 8.95
N GLN A 911 -15.85 24.33 9.53
CA GLN A 911 -15.37 23.56 10.67
C GLN A 911 -16.28 23.72 11.91
N LEU A 912 -16.74 24.95 12.22
CA LEU A 912 -17.67 25.18 13.32
C LEU A 912 -19.00 24.45 13.13
N ARG A 913 -19.52 24.43 11.90
CA ARG A 913 -20.74 23.68 11.56
C ARG A 913 -20.51 22.19 11.64
N GLN A 914 -19.36 21.70 11.17
CA GLN A 914 -18.96 20.31 11.30
C GLN A 914 -18.93 19.86 12.77
N ASP A 915 -18.32 20.66 13.66
CA ASP A 915 -18.30 20.44 15.11
C ASP A 915 -19.71 20.38 15.71
N THR A 916 -20.63 21.22 15.21
CA THR A 916 -22.02 21.24 15.70
C THR A 916 -22.80 20.01 15.25
N LEU A 917 -22.63 19.59 14.00
CA LEU A 917 -23.48 18.60 13.35
C LEU A 917 -23.01 17.16 13.57
N PHE A 918 -21.71 16.92 13.67
CA PHE A 918 -21.15 15.58 13.57
C PHE A 918 -20.27 15.15 14.74
N TRP A 919 -19.86 16.08 15.61
CA TRP A 919 -18.95 15.74 16.71
C TRP A 919 -19.63 14.82 17.74
N ASP A 920 -18.94 13.74 18.10
CA ASP A 920 -19.32 12.92 19.24
C ASP A 920 -18.80 13.53 20.55
N ALA A 921 -19.70 14.15 21.31
CA ALA A 921 -19.36 14.74 22.61
C ALA A 921 -18.96 13.70 23.68
N GLN A 922 -19.32 12.43 23.52
CA GLN A 922 -19.01 11.37 24.49
C GLN A 922 -17.68 10.67 24.18
N GLY A 923 -17.51 10.16 22.95
CA GLY A 923 -16.35 9.38 22.55
C GLY A 923 -15.31 10.15 21.71
N GLY A 924 -15.57 11.40 21.34
CA GLY A 924 -14.69 12.16 20.45
C GLY A 924 -14.68 11.68 18.99
N GLY A 925 -14.12 12.48 18.09
CA GLY A 925 -14.21 12.25 16.65
C GLY A 925 -15.59 12.58 16.06
N TYR A 926 -15.74 12.38 14.76
CA TYR A 926 -16.93 12.81 14.02
C TYR A 926 -17.68 11.62 13.41
N PHE A 927 -18.99 11.60 13.58
CA PHE A 927 -19.90 10.69 12.88
C PHE A 927 -20.02 11.07 11.42
N CYS A 928 -20.15 10.07 10.53
CA CYS A 928 -20.34 10.30 9.10
C CYS A 928 -21.65 11.05 8.79
N THR A 929 -22.67 10.85 9.61
CA THR A 929 -24.01 11.44 9.52
C THR A 929 -24.37 12.20 10.78
N GLN A 930 -25.38 13.07 10.70
CA GLN A 930 -25.88 13.78 11.88
C GLN A 930 -26.49 12.78 12.88
N PRO A 931 -26.12 12.84 14.17
CA PRO A 931 -26.72 11.99 15.18
C PRO A 931 -28.24 12.18 15.28
N GLY A 932 -28.97 11.07 15.41
CA GLY A 932 -30.42 11.06 15.61
C GLY A 932 -31.27 10.92 14.35
N ASP A 933 -30.67 10.71 13.17
CA ASP A 933 -31.41 10.31 11.98
C ASP A 933 -32.09 8.93 12.19
N PRO A 934 -33.43 8.85 12.20
CA PRO A 934 -34.16 7.60 12.46
C PRO A 934 -34.04 6.59 11.32
N THR A 935 -33.55 6.99 10.15
CA THR A 935 -33.33 6.12 8.99
C THR A 935 -31.98 5.40 9.05
N MET A 936 -31.08 5.83 9.95
CA MET A 936 -29.74 5.28 10.11
C MET A 936 -29.66 4.32 11.30
N LEU A 937 -29.52 3.02 11.00
CA LEU A 937 -29.44 1.97 12.03
C LEU A 937 -28.12 1.92 12.79
N LEU A 938 -27.08 2.52 12.23
CA LEU A 938 -25.72 2.50 12.74
C LEU A 938 -25.07 3.86 12.52
N GLN A 939 -24.63 4.49 13.61
CA GLN A 939 -23.83 5.70 13.54
C GLN A 939 -22.36 5.30 13.44
N LEU A 940 -21.77 5.59 12.28
CA LEU A 940 -20.39 5.20 11.96
C LEU A 940 -19.45 6.38 12.09
N LYS A 941 -18.25 6.12 12.59
CA LYS A 941 -17.07 6.98 12.38
C LYS A 941 -16.14 6.23 11.44
N GLN A 942 -15.74 6.85 10.35
CA GLN A 942 -14.93 6.19 9.32
C GLN A 942 -13.47 6.00 9.80
N ASP A 943 -13.04 4.75 9.94
CA ASP A 943 -11.73 4.31 10.45
C ASP A 943 -10.79 3.74 9.38
N GLN A 944 -11.07 4.10 8.12
CA GLN A 944 -10.27 3.72 6.98
C GLN A 944 -10.19 4.85 5.94
N ASP A 945 -8.97 5.21 5.56
CA ASP A 945 -8.66 5.98 4.36
C ASP A 945 -8.68 4.99 3.17
N GLY A 946 -9.69 5.11 2.32
CA GLY A 946 -9.91 4.22 1.18
C GLY A 946 -9.47 4.86 -0.14
N ALA A 947 -10.30 4.69 -1.18
CA ALA A 947 -10.15 5.45 -2.42
C ALA A 947 -10.33 6.96 -2.16
N GLU A 948 -11.24 7.31 -1.25
CA GLU A 948 -11.40 8.64 -0.69
C GLU A 948 -10.78 8.68 0.72
N PRO A 949 -10.13 9.77 1.13
CA PRO A 949 -9.59 9.91 2.48
C PRO A 949 -10.74 9.96 3.49
N SER A 950 -10.53 9.40 4.69
CA SER A 950 -11.52 9.51 5.76
C SER A 950 -11.68 10.98 6.14
N ALA A 951 -12.94 11.42 6.23
CA ALA A 951 -13.24 12.77 6.63
C ALA A 951 -12.74 13.08 8.06
N ASN A 952 -12.61 12.07 8.94
CA ASN A 952 -11.96 12.21 10.24
C ASN A 952 -10.45 12.49 10.08
N SER A 953 -9.75 11.76 9.21
CA SER A 953 -8.33 12.01 8.92
C SER A 953 -8.09 13.44 8.44
N VAL A 954 -8.89 13.89 7.46
CA VAL A 954 -8.77 15.24 6.90
C VAL A 954 -9.15 16.30 7.94
N SER A 955 -10.17 16.06 8.77
CA SER A 955 -10.57 16.97 9.84
C SER A 955 -9.46 17.18 10.88
N ALA A 956 -8.75 16.12 11.26
CA ALA A 956 -7.61 16.23 12.17
C ALA A 956 -6.56 17.20 11.61
N PHE A 957 -6.26 17.09 10.31
CA PHE A 957 -5.31 17.98 9.66
C PHE A 957 -5.85 19.43 9.51
N ASN A 958 -7.12 19.60 9.15
CA ASN A 958 -7.77 20.91 9.04
C ASN A 958 -7.75 21.66 10.38
N LEU A 959 -8.08 20.98 11.48
CA LEU A 959 -8.04 21.55 12.83
C LEU A 959 -6.64 22.03 13.21
N LEU A 960 -5.60 21.27 12.88
CA LEU A 960 -4.21 21.69 13.11
C LEU A 960 -3.85 22.95 12.30
N ARG A 961 -4.26 23.00 11.02
CA ARG A 961 -4.05 24.16 10.15
C ARG A 961 -4.81 25.39 10.66
N LEU A 962 -6.08 25.23 11.01
CA LEU A 962 -6.91 26.30 11.59
C LEU A 962 -6.36 26.82 12.91
N SER A 963 -5.89 25.93 13.80
CA SER A 963 -5.21 26.33 15.03
C SER A 963 -4.00 27.21 14.75
N HIS A 964 -3.19 26.83 13.75
CA HIS A 964 -2.02 27.58 13.36
C HIS A 964 -2.35 28.95 12.75
N TYR A 965 -3.37 29.04 11.90
CA TYR A 965 -3.76 30.29 11.24
C TYR A 965 -4.50 31.27 12.14
N THR A 966 -5.36 30.77 13.03
CA THR A 966 -6.21 31.60 13.88
C THR A 966 -5.61 31.83 15.27
N GLY A 967 -4.64 31.01 15.69
CA GLY A 967 -4.09 31.01 17.05
C GLY A 967 -5.04 30.43 18.11
N ARG A 968 -6.23 29.94 17.72
CA ARG A 968 -7.22 29.39 18.65
C ARG A 968 -6.79 28.00 19.12
N GLN A 969 -6.66 27.85 20.43
CA GLN A 969 -6.25 26.60 21.07
C GLN A 969 -7.34 25.52 21.06
N GLU A 970 -8.62 25.91 20.96
CA GLU A 970 -9.74 24.98 20.87
C GLU A 970 -9.60 24.03 19.67
N TRP A 971 -9.06 24.51 18.54
CA TRP A 971 -8.81 23.70 17.36
C TRP A 971 -7.75 22.64 17.60
N LEU A 972 -6.67 23.01 18.28
CA LEU A 972 -5.62 22.07 18.66
C LEU A 972 -6.15 21.02 19.64
N GLN A 973 -6.97 21.44 20.62
CA GLN A 973 -7.56 20.51 21.58
C GLN A 973 -8.55 19.56 20.91
N ARG A 974 -9.36 20.05 19.97
CA ARG A 974 -10.26 19.22 19.16
C ARG A 974 -9.49 18.18 18.35
N SER A 975 -8.39 18.59 17.69
CA SER A 975 -7.51 17.67 16.96
C SER A 975 -6.95 16.58 17.87
N LYS A 976 -6.49 16.94 19.08
CA LYS A 976 -6.01 15.97 20.07
C LYS A 976 -7.09 14.96 20.45
N HIS A 977 -8.30 15.41 20.79
CA HIS A 977 -9.39 14.50 21.15
C HIS A 977 -9.80 13.60 19.98
N LEU A 978 -9.81 14.14 18.75
CA LEU A 978 -10.07 13.34 17.55
C LEU A 978 -9.00 12.26 17.35
N LEU A 979 -7.71 12.60 17.45
CA LEU A 979 -6.63 11.61 17.30
C LEU A 979 -6.64 10.56 18.42
N ALA A 980 -6.99 10.96 19.65
CA ALA A 980 -7.15 10.03 20.77
C ALA A 980 -8.30 9.05 20.52
N ALA A 981 -9.43 9.50 19.95
CA ALA A 981 -10.56 8.62 19.64
C ALA A 981 -10.18 7.45 18.72
N PHE A 982 -9.14 7.61 17.90
CA PHE A 982 -8.64 6.58 16.98
C PHE A 982 -7.34 5.90 17.47
N SER A 983 -6.96 6.04 18.74
CA SER A 983 -5.74 5.44 19.33
C SER A 983 -5.59 3.95 19.01
N ASP A 984 -6.66 3.15 19.23
CA ASP A 984 -6.63 1.71 19.00
C ASP A 984 -6.34 1.37 17.54
N ARG A 985 -6.96 2.09 16.61
CA ARG A 985 -6.76 1.89 15.18
C ARG A 985 -5.36 2.31 14.75
N LEU A 986 -4.88 3.46 15.24
CA LEU A 986 -3.55 4.00 14.95
C LEU A 986 -2.41 3.14 15.51
N THR A 987 -2.62 2.46 16.64
CA THR A 987 -1.59 1.62 17.27
C THR A 987 -1.60 0.18 16.75
N SER A 988 -2.75 -0.34 16.31
CA SER A 988 -2.88 -1.71 15.81
C SER A 988 -2.71 -1.83 14.29
N VAL A 989 -3.38 -0.98 13.50
CA VAL A 989 -3.45 -1.06 12.04
C VAL A 989 -3.34 0.33 11.40
N PRO A 990 -2.24 1.07 11.61
CA PRO A 990 -2.10 2.44 11.10
C PRO A 990 -2.13 2.56 9.58
N ILE A 991 -1.80 1.49 8.83
CA ILE A 991 -1.95 1.46 7.36
C ILE A 991 -3.40 1.65 6.90
N ALA A 992 -4.38 1.48 7.79
CA ALA A 992 -5.77 1.80 7.48
C ALA A 992 -6.06 3.31 7.51
N LEU A 993 -5.25 4.11 8.22
CA LEU A 993 -5.44 5.56 8.39
C LEU A 993 -4.16 6.38 8.09
N PRO A 994 -3.47 6.16 6.95
CA PRO A 994 -2.22 6.85 6.62
C PRO A 994 -2.33 8.39 6.67
N ASP A 995 -3.47 8.96 6.31
CA ASP A 995 -3.66 10.42 6.34
C ASP A 995 -3.87 10.94 7.77
N MET A 996 -4.53 10.16 8.64
CA MET A 996 -4.60 10.47 10.07
C MET A 996 -3.23 10.34 10.74
N VAL A 997 -2.41 9.36 10.35
CA VAL A 997 -1.02 9.24 10.82
C VAL A 997 -0.23 10.49 10.44
N ARG A 998 -0.43 11.07 9.25
CA ARG A 998 0.18 12.36 8.88
C ARG A 998 -0.26 13.49 9.82
N ALA A 999 -1.54 13.54 10.20
CA ALA A 999 -2.03 14.52 11.17
C ALA A 999 -1.38 14.33 12.55
N LEU A 1000 -1.27 13.08 13.02
CA LEU A 1000 -0.58 12.76 14.28
C LEU A 1000 0.90 13.20 14.25
N MET A 1001 1.59 12.92 13.15
CA MET A 1001 2.97 13.35 12.91
C MET A 1001 3.11 14.88 12.92
N ALA A 1002 2.19 15.60 12.26
CA ALA A 1002 2.18 17.05 12.23
C ALA A 1002 1.90 17.67 13.61
N GLN A 1003 1.04 17.04 14.40
CA GLN A 1003 0.76 17.46 15.77
C GLN A 1003 1.97 17.30 16.69
N HIS A 1004 2.74 16.22 16.54
CA HIS A 1004 3.93 15.97 17.36
C HIS A 1004 5.09 16.93 17.01
N HIS A 1005 5.39 17.10 15.73
CA HIS A 1005 6.55 17.90 15.31
C HIS A 1005 6.28 19.41 15.18
N THR A 1006 5.00 19.81 15.30
CA THR A 1006 4.48 21.16 15.04
C THR A 1006 4.70 21.62 13.58
N LEU A 1007 3.67 22.14 12.93
CA LEU A 1007 3.80 22.74 11.60
C LEU A 1007 4.75 23.95 11.67
N LYS A 1008 5.98 23.81 11.15
CA LYS A 1008 6.93 24.92 11.03
C LYS A 1008 6.51 25.80 9.85
N GLN A 1009 5.83 26.91 10.13
CA GLN A 1009 5.53 27.90 9.11
C GLN A 1009 6.78 28.74 8.81
N ALA A 1010 7.30 28.62 7.59
CA ALA A 1010 8.27 29.57 7.08
C ALA A 1010 7.51 30.80 6.55
N ARG A 1011 7.44 31.88 7.35
CA ARG A 1011 7.04 33.19 6.82
C ARG A 1011 8.17 33.72 5.93
N LEU A 1012 8.06 33.51 4.62
CA LEU A 1012 8.84 34.29 3.66
C LEU A 1012 8.16 35.67 3.58
N PRO A 1013 8.83 36.77 3.97
CA PRO A 1013 8.28 38.10 3.76
C PRO A 1013 8.00 38.28 2.26
N ALA A 1014 6.83 38.84 1.94
CA ALA A 1014 6.37 39.08 0.58
C ALA A 1014 7.51 39.63 -0.28
N TRP A 1015 7.80 38.93 -1.39
CA TRP A 1015 8.82 39.35 -2.33
C TRP A 1015 8.40 40.70 -2.91
N VAL A 1016 9.15 41.73 -2.54
CA VAL A 1016 9.13 43.05 -3.15
C VAL A 1016 9.27 42.85 -4.67
N THR A 1017 8.28 43.33 -5.42
CA THR A 1017 8.30 43.33 -6.89
C THR A 1017 9.54 44.07 -7.41
N GLU A 1018 10.06 43.66 -8.56
CA GLU A 1018 11.28 44.19 -9.22
C GLU A 1018 11.30 45.72 -9.49
N GLY A 1019 10.29 46.48 -9.06
CA GLY A 1019 10.22 47.94 -9.15
C GLY A 1019 10.91 48.72 -8.02
N ASP A 1020 11.12 48.12 -6.84
CA ASP A 1020 11.54 48.86 -5.63
C ASP A 1020 13.05 48.82 -5.33
N LEU A 1021 13.86 48.19 -6.19
CA LEU A 1021 15.33 48.16 -6.05
C LEU A 1021 16.05 49.38 -6.64
N ARG A 1022 15.33 50.43 -7.04
CA ARG A 1022 15.91 51.75 -7.37
C ARG A 1022 15.60 52.78 -6.29
N GLY A 1023 16.09 52.54 -5.08
CA GLY A 1023 16.13 53.61 -4.09
C GLY A 1023 16.15 53.12 -2.66
N ARG A 1024 17.33 52.73 -2.18
CA ARG A 1024 17.84 53.02 -0.81
C ARG A 1024 19.15 52.26 -0.58
N SER A 1025 20.23 53.00 -0.66
CA SER A 1025 21.53 52.63 -0.11
C SER A 1025 21.48 52.60 1.42
N HIS A 1026 22.17 51.63 2.00
CA HIS A 1026 22.57 51.50 3.42
C HIS A 1026 21.53 50.98 4.44
N ALA A 1027 21.58 49.66 4.69
CA ALA A 1027 21.56 49.11 6.04
C ALA A 1027 22.20 47.70 6.04
N ARG A 1028 23.18 47.47 6.92
CA ARG A 1028 23.83 46.16 7.14
C ARG A 1028 22.84 45.20 7.81
N VAL A 1029 22.69 43.99 7.28
CA VAL A 1029 22.08 42.86 7.99
C VAL A 1029 23.08 41.69 7.97
N GLY A 1030 23.40 41.20 9.16
CA GLY A 1030 24.37 40.15 9.44
C GLY A 1030 23.90 38.75 9.00
N GLY A 1031 24.88 37.86 8.92
CA GLY A 1031 24.81 36.56 8.25
C GLY A 1031 23.68 35.64 8.71
N VAL A 1032 22.99 35.09 7.71
CA VAL A 1032 22.39 33.75 7.77
C VAL A 1032 22.83 33.01 6.52
N THR A 1033 23.50 31.88 6.75
CA THR A 1033 24.06 30.98 5.76
C THR A 1033 22.96 30.38 4.88
N LYS A 1034 23.11 30.52 3.56
CA LYS A 1034 22.31 29.86 2.53
C LYS A 1034 22.51 28.33 2.62
N LYS A 1035 21.51 27.60 3.12
CA LYS A 1035 21.26 26.21 2.70
C LYS A 1035 20.20 26.25 1.60
N ARG A 1036 20.62 25.89 0.39
CA ARG A 1036 19.77 25.76 -0.81
C ARG A 1036 18.74 24.66 -0.57
N ALA A 1037 17.48 25.00 -0.84
CA ALA A 1037 16.37 24.07 -1.00
C ALA A 1037 16.34 23.55 -2.45
#